data_AF-A0A367KZC9-F1
#
_entry.id   AF-A0A367KZC9-F1
#
_cell.length_a   1.000
_cell.length_b   1.000
_cell.length_c   1.000
_cell.angle_alpha   90.00
_cell.angle_beta   90.00
_cell.angle_gamma   90.00
#
_symmetry.space_group_name_H-M   'P 1'
#
loop_
_entity.id
_entity.type
_entity.pdbx_description
1 polymer ?
#
loop_
_entity_poly.entity_id
_entity_poly.type
_entity_poly.pdbx_seq_one_letter_code
_entity_poly.pdbx_strand_id
1 'polypeptide(L)'
;MAIDYHHKNQQSQITAVQVVKEQSIKDVQVKVDRWFAQLTDRVTAVTKKGGSDVAVQVNQIVKEAQSELEVTINEFKSQHTSTESYSSTTESKRTFTQTLEWIKSTAYSQTTQITEIVSHSSSSSVDLTTQIQNYVSVIKQQINSALEVHYEHATGGTIVDKKTEIVDSKQEQATTGVKVTENVVQVVTETREQTQKRFHLETTVIVQESKTKITNWLVLLLSNITTIIHSNSETTRKDIFTKLDTAEREVEVFIKEMKDKFLTTSKTSAASNVESSTQTLIVNSVKQTLDCIDSIHTTLILQLSVIREVINRIEVEDIDTITERLEAVINRTQTRINHTLETGIELAISSAFEGKVVTWSETVTVPASFKNVRAVAYDLVGTVVDYHKNLQQVWKKIVTPKHDVVLSTLEFNAFVSDWYGAYTEIKRANFANKRFVADHVSLHEALVHILQRYYVKDSLTESEIEELCQAWRSVGVHDDAAIGIRRLKNQSLAKYATVAISDTFSTQTMINLAQNNCLCWHAQFSAEMFAHTASESASESVVKGTIQLLGLERAEELAVVSANAQLVAAAKQQGCYAVLVEREEHTHAEHKQSVQCDIKVDGLDVFGESVQSFLEHESMTKVWNEKEAPAAPRVWVQKVKGFFKQ
;
A
#
# COMPACT_ATOMS: atom_id res chain seq x y z
N MET A 1 19.26 27.67 -1.48
CA MET A 1 17.98 28.38 -1.61
C MET A 1 16.88 27.35 -1.77
N ALA A 2 16.39 26.81 -0.65
CA ALA A 2 15.46 25.67 -0.58
C ALA A 2 14.23 26.00 0.30
N ILE A 3 13.79 27.27 0.28
CA ILE A 3 12.69 27.75 1.13
C ILE A 3 11.49 28.26 0.30
N ASP A 4 11.64 28.55 -0.99
CA ASP A 4 10.56 29.19 -1.77
C ASP A 4 9.60 28.25 -2.52
N TYR A 5 9.78 26.92 -2.48
CA TYR A 5 8.89 26.01 -3.21
C TYR A 5 7.73 25.40 -2.40
N HIS A 6 7.62 25.73 -1.10
CA HIS A 6 6.56 25.17 -0.23
C HIS A 6 5.31 26.05 -0.06
N HIS A 7 5.22 27.23 -0.71
CA HIS A 7 4.13 28.18 -0.47
C HIS A 7 3.03 28.28 -1.55
N LYS A 8 2.96 27.36 -2.52
CA LYS A 8 1.88 27.37 -3.52
C LYS A 8 1.04 26.08 -3.49
N ASN A 9 0.09 26.03 -2.55
CA ASN A 9 -1.25 25.44 -2.72
C ASN A 9 -2.05 25.53 -1.39
N GLN A 10 -2.25 26.74 -0.88
CA GLN A 10 -3.31 27.01 0.10
C GLN A 10 -4.38 27.85 -0.59
N GLN A 11 -5.46 27.22 -1.03
CA GLN A 11 -6.69 27.95 -1.33
C GLN A 11 -7.44 28.15 -0.02
N SER A 12 -7.32 29.35 0.53
CA SER A 12 -7.97 29.77 1.77
C SER A 12 -9.48 29.93 1.55
N GLN A 13 -10.30 29.06 2.13
CA GLN A 13 -11.74 29.30 2.29
C GLN A 13 -11.98 29.94 3.66
N ILE A 14 -12.50 31.17 3.64
CA ILE A 14 -12.85 31.93 4.84
C ILE A 14 -14.19 31.38 5.34
N THR A 15 -14.22 30.84 6.55
CA THR A 15 -15.43 30.35 7.21
C THR A 15 -15.63 31.16 8.49
N ALA A 16 -16.74 31.89 8.62
CA ALA A 16 -17.02 32.65 9.83
C ALA A 16 -17.22 31.71 11.03
N VAL A 17 -16.57 32.00 12.17
CA VAL A 17 -16.68 31.20 13.40
C VAL A 17 -17.43 32.01 14.46
N GLN A 18 -18.36 31.37 15.18
CA GLN A 18 -19.05 31.98 16.31
C GLN A 18 -18.07 32.22 17.48
N VAL A 19 -17.87 33.48 17.87
CA VAL A 19 -17.09 33.83 19.08
C VAL A 19 -17.95 33.57 20.32
N VAL A 20 -17.35 32.94 21.34
CA VAL A 20 -18.01 32.63 22.61
C VAL A 20 -17.18 33.18 23.76
N LYS A 21 -17.83 33.54 24.86
CA LYS A 21 -17.16 34.01 26.08
C LYS A 21 -16.07 33.02 26.50
N GLU A 22 -14.88 33.53 26.76
CA GLU A 22 -13.73 32.78 27.26
C GLU A 22 -14.08 31.87 28.44
N GLN A 23 -14.96 32.33 29.34
CA GLN A 23 -15.41 31.53 30.48
C GLN A 23 -16.14 30.25 30.05
N SER A 24 -17.00 30.31 29.03
CA SER A 24 -17.72 29.14 28.53
C SER A 24 -16.78 28.12 27.87
N ILE A 25 -15.73 28.59 27.19
CA ILE A 25 -14.70 27.73 26.60
C ILE A 25 -13.91 27.02 27.72
N LYS A 26 -13.46 27.78 28.72
CA LYS A 26 -12.76 27.24 29.89
C LYS A 26 -13.63 26.27 30.69
N ASP A 27 -14.92 26.56 30.83
CA ASP A 27 -15.86 25.69 31.54
C ASP A 27 -16.03 24.33 30.82
N VAL A 28 -16.14 24.34 29.48
CA VAL A 28 -16.19 23.11 28.67
C VAL A 28 -14.88 22.34 28.78
N GLN A 29 -13.72 23.00 28.64
CA GLN A 29 -12.41 22.38 28.79
C GLN A 29 -12.26 21.70 30.16
N VAL A 30 -12.55 22.43 31.23
CA VAL A 30 -12.45 21.92 32.62
C VAL A 30 -13.41 20.75 32.86
N LYS A 31 -14.61 20.75 32.26
CA LYS A 31 -15.58 19.66 32.40
C LYS A 31 -15.15 18.41 31.62
N VAL A 32 -14.71 18.57 30.38
CA VAL A 32 -14.24 17.47 29.53
C VAL A 32 -12.93 16.86 30.08
N ASP A 33 -12.01 17.70 30.57
CA ASP A 33 -10.76 17.23 31.18
C ASP A 33 -11.01 16.45 32.47
N ARG A 34 -11.95 16.91 33.29
CA ARG A 34 -12.38 16.20 34.51
C ARG A 34 -13.03 14.87 34.16
N TRP A 35 -13.88 14.84 33.13
CA TRP A 35 -14.52 13.62 32.66
C TRP A 35 -13.48 12.58 32.21
N PHE A 36 -12.48 12.99 31.42
CA PHE A 36 -11.39 12.11 31.01
C PHE A 36 -10.56 11.59 32.18
N ALA A 37 -10.27 12.44 33.17
CA ALA A 37 -9.55 12.03 34.37
C ALA A 37 -10.34 10.98 35.16
N GLN A 38 -11.64 11.22 35.37
CA GLN A 38 -12.53 10.28 36.07
C GLN A 38 -12.66 8.94 35.35
N LEU A 39 -12.83 8.96 34.02
CA LEU A 39 -12.86 7.74 33.22
C LEU A 39 -11.55 6.96 33.35
N THR A 40 -10.41 7.65 33.20
CA THR A 40 -9.09 7.03 33.30
C THR A 40 -8.87 6.39 34.68
N ASP A 41 -9.26 7.08 35.75
CA ASP A 41 -9.15 6.58 37.12
C ASP A 41 -10.04 5.35 37.36
N ARG A 42 -11.29 5.38 36.87
CA ARG A 42 -12.26 4.27 37.00
C ARG A 42 -11.77 3.03 36.24
N VAL A 43 -11.32 3.20 35.00
CA VAL A 43 -10.78 2.10 34.18
C VAL A 43 -9.47 1.55 34.77
N THR A 44 -8.59 2.44 35.25
CA THR A 44 -7.33 2.05 35.91
C THR A 44 -7.58 1.29 37.22
N ALA A 45 -8.60 1.67 38.00
CA ALA A 45 -8.95 0.99 39.24
C ALA A 45 -9.47 -0.44 39.00
N VAL A 46 -10.25 -0.66 37.93
CA VAL A 46 -10.76 -1.99 37.56
C VAL A 46 -9.66 -2.87 36.98
N THR A 47 -8.84 -2.32 36.10
CA THR A 47 -7.72 -3.06 35.48
C THR A 47 -6.63 -3.44 36.49
N LYS A 48 -6.44 -2.66 37.57
CA LYS A 48 -5.52 -2.99 38.68
C LYS A 48 -6.06 -4.06 39.64
N LYS A 49 -7.38 -4.20 39.79
CA LYS A 49 -8.00 -5.21 40.69
C LYS A 49 -7.90 -6.63 40.13
N GLY A 50 -7.89 -6.79 38.80
CA GLY A 50 -7.84 -8.09 38.13
C GLY A 50 -9.09 -8.95 38.32
N GLY A 51 -9.30 -9.94 37.44
CA GLY A 51 -10.44 -10.88 37.48
C GLY A 51 -10.95 -11.27 36.08
N SER A 52 -11.85 -12.25 36.00
CA SER A 52 -12.48 -12.71 34.74
C SER A 52 -13.43 -11.69 34.11
N ASP A 53 -13.89 -10.71 34.90
CA ASP A 53 -14.99 -9.80 34.52
C ASP A 53 -14.51 -8.37 34.21
N VAL A 54 -13.20 -8.15 34.07
CA VAL A 54 -12.59 -6.82 33.84
C VAL A 54 -13.14 -6.17 32.57
N ALA A 55 -13.28 -6.93 31.48
CA ALA A 55 -13.82 -6.42 30.21
C ALA A 55 -15.30 -6.03 30.33
N VAL A 56 -16.09 -6.75 31.13
CA VAL A 56 -17.52 -6.45 31.37
C VAL A 56 -17.66 -5.19 32.23
N GLN A 57 -16.84 -5.06 33.27
CA GLN A 57 -16.83 -3.88 34.16
C GLN A 57 -16.35 -2.62 33.43
N VAL A 58 -15.32 -2.73 32.58
CA VAL A 58 -14.84 -1.59 31.76
C VAL A 58 -15.90 -1.16 30.75
N ASN A 59 -16.59 -2.10 30.11
CA ASN A 59 -17.72 -1.80 29.22
C ASN A 59 -18.83 -1.02 29.93
N GLN A 60 -19.16 -1.40 31.16
CA GLN A 60 -20.18 -0.71 31.96
C GLN A 60 -19.71 0.71 32.34
N ILE A 61 -18.46 0.87 32.78
CA ILE A 61 -17.86 2.17 33.09
C ILE A 61 -17.87 3.10 31.87
N VAL A 62 -17.54 2.57 30.69
CA VAL A 62 -17.55 3.33 29.43
C VAL A 62 -18.96 3.82 29.08
N LYS A 63 -19.99 2.97 29.18
CA LYS A 63 -21.38 3.37 28.92
C LYS A 63 -21.89 4.44 29.88
N GLU A 64 -21.55 4.32 31.17
CA GLU A 64 -21.89 5.33 32.18
C GLU A 64 -21.18 6.67 31.88
N ALA A 65 -19.88 6.62 31.58
CA ALA A 65 -19.12 7.81 31.23
C ALA A 65 -19.65 8.50 29.95
N GLN A 66 -20.02 7.73 28.91
CA GLN A 66 -20.65 8.29 27.71
C GLN A 66 -21.95 9.04 28.04
N SER A 67 -22.78 8.46 28.91
CA SER A 67 -24.04 9.09 29.35
C SER A 67 -23.80 10.37 30.17
N GLU A 68 -22.79 10.38 31.05
CA GLU A 68 -22.37 11.57 31.82
C GLU A 68 -21.88 12.72 30.91
N LEU A 69 -21.13 12.39 29.86
CA LEU A 69 -20.66 13.36 28.87
C LEU A 69 -21.82 13.91 28.04
N GLU A 70 -22.79 13.07 27.68
CA GLU A 70 -23.97 13.49 26.93
C GLU A 70 -24.78 14.55 27.66
N VAL A 71 -25.03 14.35 28.96
CA VAL A 71 -25.73 15.32 29.81
C VAL A 71 -24.96 16.63 29.84
N THR A 72 -23.65 16.56 30.10
CA THR A 72 -22.77 17.74 30.17
C THR A 72 -22.78 18.54 28.86
N ILE A 73 -22.64 17.86 27.72
CA ILE A 73 -22.63 18.52 26.40
C ILE A 73 -24.00 19.12 26.08
N ASN A 74 -25.10 18.45 26.41
CA ASN A 74 -26.45 18.97 26.17
C ASN A 74 -26.79 20.17 27.07
N GLU A 75 -26.30 20.20 28.31
CA GLU A 75 -26.36 21.39 29.18
C GLU A 75 -25.64 22.58 28.52
N PHE A 76 -24.41 22.41 28.05
CA PHE A 76 -23.67 23.47 27.34
C PHE A 76 -24.36 23.90 26.04
N LYS A 77 -24.95 22.98 25.27
CA LYS A 77 -25.73 23.34 24.08
C LYS A 77 -26.93 24.23 24.43
N SER A 78 -27.66 23.91 25.49
CA SER A 78 -28.83 24.69 25.92
C SER A 78 -28.47 26.11 26.38
N GLN A 79 -27.25 26.31 26.88
CA GLN A 79 -26.72 27.62 27.29
C GLN A 79 -26.24 28.47 26.10
N HIS A 80 -26.02 27.86 24.93
CA HIS A 80 -25.49 28.50 23.73
C HIS A 80 -26.46 28.51 22.52
N THR A 81 -27.71 28.11 22.72
CA THR A 81 -28.83 28.40 21.81
C THR A 81 -29.23 29.88 21.93
N SER A 82 -28.55 30.76 21.19
CA SER A 82 -28.97 32.16 21.07
C SER A 82 -30.09 32.30 20.03
N THR A 83 -31.21 32.83 20.49
CA THR A 83 -32.31 33.42 19.74
C THR A 83 -31.80 34.53 18.82
N GLU A 84 -31.61 34.26 17.52
CA GLU A 84 -31.55 35.33 16.51
C GLU A 84 -32.26 34.89 15.21
N SER A 85 -33.35 35.61 14.97
CA SER A 85 -34.26 35.56 13.84
C SER A 85 -33.63 36.19 12.60
N TYR A 86 -33.94 35.63 11.41
CA TYR A 86 -33.88 36.29 10.09
C TYR A 86 -32.64 37.13 9.75
N SER A 87 -31.70 36.56 8.99
CA SER A 87 -31.30 37.16 7.71
C SER A 87 -30.59 36.13 6.83
N SER A 88 -31.01 36.13 5.58
CA SER A 88 -30.52 35.32 4.47
C SER A 88 -29.14 35.80 4.02
N THR A 89 -28.11 34.97 4.14
CA THR A 89 -27.03 34.86 3.14
C THR A 89 -26.20 33.61 3.41
N THR A 90 -25.85 32.95 2.31
CA THR A 90 -25.31 31.62 2.21
C THR A 90 -23.79 31.65 2.45
N GLU A 91 -23.34 31.64 3.69
CA GLU A 91 -21.94 31.33 4.06
C GLU A 91 -21.95 30.44 5.31
N SER A 92 -21.39 29.23 5.21
CA SER A 92 -21.37 28.22 6.27
C SER A 92 -20.67 28.74 7.53
N LYS A 93 -21.41 29.16 8.55
CA LYS A 93 -20.85 29.61 9.84
C LYS A 93 -20.65 28.40 10.76
N ARG A 94 -19.42 28.14 11.25
CA ARG A 94 -19.18 27.08 12.25
C ARG A 94 -19.68 27.55 13.61
N THR A 95 -20.73 26.93 14.12
CA THR A 95 -21.33 27.28 15.42
C THR A 95 -20.65 26.55 16.56
N PHE A 96 -20.68 27.14 17.76
CA PHE A 96 -20.12 26.50 18.96
C PHE A 96 -20.82 25.17 19.27
N THR A 97 -22.12 25.08 18.99
CA THR A 97 -22.92 23.85 19.10
C THR A 97 -22.41 22.72 18.20
N GLN A 98 -21.94 23.02 16.98
CA GLN A 98 -21.33 22.02 16.09
C GLN A 98 -19.99 21.51 16.64
N THR A 99 -19.19 22.39 17.24
CA THR A 99 -17.94 21.99 17.91
C THR A 99 -18.22 21.11 19.14
N LEU A 100 -19.27 21.41 19.91
CA LEU A 100 -19.70 20.57 21.04
C LEU A 100 -20.16 19.16 20.59
N GLU A 101 -20.83 19.03 19.44
CA GLU A 101 -21.17 17.70 18.89
C GLU A 101 -19.95 16.92 18.41
N TRP A 102 -19.00 17.59 17.79
CA TRP A 102 -17.76 16.96 17.37
C TRP A 102 -16.96 16.42 18.58
N ILE A 103 -16.90 17.18 19.67
CA ILE A 103 -16.27 16.74 20.93
C ILE A 103 -16.96 15.48 21.46
N LYS A 104 -18.29 15.43 21.47
CA LYS A 104 -19.07 14.26 21.89
C LYS A 104 -18.74 13.03 21.04
N SER A 105 -18.80 13.16 19.70
CA SER A 105 -18.53 12.06 18.78
C SER A 105 -17.10 11.52 18.92
N THR A 106 -16.12 12.41 19.06
CA THR A 106 -14.71 12.05 19.24
C THR A 106 -14.49 11.29 20.56
N ALA A 107 -15.07 11.78 21.65
CA ALA A 107 -15.00 11.13 22.95
C ALA A 107 -15.71 9.74 22.99
N TYR A 108 -16.78 9.56 22.21
CA TYR A 108 -17.47 8.27 22.08
C TYR A 108 -16.61 7.25 21.32
N SER A 109 -15.98 7.68 20.23
CA SER A 109 -15.01 6.84 19.50
C SER A 109 -13.86 6.42 20.39
N GLN A 110 -13.30 7.36 21.15
CA GLN A 110 -12.18 7.10 22.06
C GLN A 110 -12.52 6.12 23.17
N THR A 111 -13.69 6.25 23.79
CA THR A 111 -14.13 5.35 24.86
C THR A 111 -14.38 3.93 24.37
N THR A 112 -14.82 3.78 23.13
CA THR A 112 -14.97 2.47 22.48
C THR A 112 -13.61 1.79 22.25
N GLN A 113 -12.59 2.55 21.87
CA GLN A 113 -11.22 2.02 21.72
C GLN A 113 -10.58 1.64 23.06
N ILE A 114 -10.91 2.33 24.16
CA ILE A 114 -10.50 1.91 25.50
C ILE A 114 -11.06 0.53 25.85
N THR A 115 -12.31 0.24 25.48
CA THR A 115 -12.88 -1.11 25.62
C THR A 115 -12.10 -2.15 24.82
N GLU A 116 -11.75 -1.86 23.56
CA GLU A 116 -11.03 -2.78 22.68
C GLU A 116 -9.60 -3.06 23.18
N ILE A 117 -8.90 -2.03 23.65
CA ILE A 117 -7.56 -2.15 24.25
C ILE A 117 -7.61 -3.07 25.46
N VAL A 118 -8.65 -2.98 26.29
CA VAL A 118 -8.82 -3.82 27.48
C VAL A 118 -9.27 -5.25 27.12
N SER A 119 -10.05 -5.45 26.06
CA SER A 119 -10.50 -6.80 25.65
C SER A 119 -9.42 -7.63 24.96
N HIS A 120 -8.39 -6.99 24.41
CA HIS A 120 -7.34 -7.66 23.62
C HIS A 120 -5.97 -7.73 24.31
N SER A 121 -5.81 -7.19 25.52
CA SER A 121 -4.51 -7.14 26.19
C SER A 121 -4.16 -8.44 26.94
N SER A 122 -3.06 -9.09 26.55
CA SER A 122 -2.36 -10.16 27.29
C SER A 122 -1.20 -9.63 28.18
N SER A 123 -1.01 -8.31 28.26
CA SER A 123 0.11 -7.63 28.93
C SER A 123 -0.21 -7.22 30.38
N SER A 124 0.82 -6.89 31.16
CA SER A 124 0.70 -6.45 32.57
C SER A 124 -0.12 -5.16 32.74
N SER A 125 -0.80 -5.01 33.88
CA SER A 125 -1.71 -3.88 34.18
C SER A 125 -1.05 -2.49 34.16
N VAL A 126 0.28 -2.43 34.36
CA VAL A 126 1.06 -1.18 34.34
C VAL A 126 1.23 -0.64 32.91
N ASP A 127 1.45 -1.52 31.93
CA ASP A 127 1.61 -1.15 30.51
C ASP A 127 0.30 -0.62 29.92
N LEU A 128 -0.82 -1.26 30.25
CA LEU A 128 -2.16 -0.85 29.86
C LEU A 128 -2.52 0.56 30.36
N THR A 129 -2.12 0.89 31.59
CA THR A 129 -2.36 2.20 32.20
C THR A 129 -1.63 3.31 31.43
N THR A 130 -0.37 3.07 31.06
CA THR A 130 0.43 4.04 30.29
C THR A 130 -0.10 4.25 28.87
N GLN A 131 -0.56 3.18 28.21
CA GLN A 131 -1.15 3.27 26.88
C GLN A 131 -2.44 4.10 26.87
N ILE A 132 -3.33 3.87 27.84
CA ILE A 132 -4.57 4.65 27.99
C ILE A 132 -4.26 6.13 28.28
N GLN A 133 -3.31 6.42 29.17
CA GLN A 133 -2.92 7.79 29.51
C GLN A 133 -2.33 8.57 28.34
N ASN A 134 -1.44 7.95 27.56
CA ASN A 134 -0.86 8.56 26.37
C ASN A 134 -1.94 8.86 25.32
N TYR A 135 -2.88 7.92 25.13
CA TYR A 135 -3.98 8.10 24.20
C TYR A 135 -4.93 9.23 24.60
N VAL A 136 -5.25 9.32 25.90
CA VAL A 136 -6.07 10.42 26.46
C VAL A 136 -5.38 11.78 26.31
N SER A 137 -4.06 11.86 26.47
CA SER A 137 -3.30 13.11 26.34
C SER A 137 -3.40 13.72 24.93
N VAL A 138 -3.29 12.88 23.89
CA VAL A 138 -3.36 13.32 22.48
C VAL A 138 -4.75 13.89 22.14
N ILE A 139 -5.83 13.25 22.60
CA ILE A 139 -7.19 13.73 22.32
C ILE A 139 -7.51 15.01 23.08
N LYS A 140 -7.03 15.16 24.32
CA LYS A 140 -7.16 16.43 25.07
C LYS A 140 -6.55 17.60 24.31
N GLN A 141 -5.39 17.40 23.69
CA GLN A 141 -4.76 18.42 22.85
C GLN A 141 -5.64 18.79 21.65
N GLN A 142 -6.23 17.79 20.96
CA GLN A 142 -7.12 18.02 19.81
C GLN A 142 -8.41 18.76 20.20
N ILE A 143 -9.02 18.40 21.33
CA ILE A 143 -10.23 19.06 21.85
C ILE A 143 -9.92 20.51 22.24
N ASN A 144 -8.78 20.75 22.91
CA ASN A 144 -8.38 22.10 23.29
C ASN A 144 -8.17 23.00 22.08
N SER A 145 -7.49 22.52 21.04
CA SER A 145 -7.33 23.25 19.78
C SER A 145 -8.67 23.51 19.07
N ALA A 146 -9.62 22.57 19.13
CA ALA A 146 -10.95 22.76 18.53
C ALA A 146 -11.80 23.84 19.25
N LEU A 147 -11.61 23.99 20.56
CA LEU A 147 -12.30 24.99 21.39
C LEU A 147 -11.66 26.38 21.31
N GLU A 148 -10.33 26.44 21.17
CA GLU A 148 -9.53 27.67 21.07
C GLU A 148 -9.92 28.53 19.85
N VAL A 149 -10.42 27.89 18.79
CA VAL A 149 -10.94 28.55 17.58
C VAL A 149 -12.16 29.45 17.85
N HIS A 150 -12.85 29.29 18.98
CA HIS A 150 -14.00 30.11 19.39
C HIS A 150 -13.65 31.28 20.34
N TYR A 151 -12.37 31.47 20.67
CA TYR A 151 -11.89 32.42 21.68
C TYR A 151 -11.79 33.86 21.16
N GLU A 152 -12.36 34.83 21.87
CA GLU A 152 -12.24 36.27 21.53
C GLU A 152 -10.79 36.76 21.69
N HIS A 153 -10.09 37.02 20.58
CA HIS A 153 -8.74 37.57 20.66
C HIS A 153 -8.86 39.07 20.95
N ALA A 154 -8.33 39.53 22.08
CA ALA A 154 -8.20 40.95 22.37
C ALA A 154 -7.40 41.59 21.22
N THR A 155 -8.06 42.45 20.45
CA THR A 155 -7.44 43.18 19.34
C THR A 155 -6.27 44.02 19.87
N GLY A 156 -5.05 43.70 19.44
CA GLY A 156 -3.87 44.54 19.59
C GLY A 156 -2.66 43.81 20.16
N GLY A 157 -1.87 43.17 19.30
CA GLY A 157 -0.60 42.56 19.69
C GLY A 157 0.15 41.98 18.51
N THR A 158 1.07 42.78 17.97
CA THR A 158 2.05 42.47 16.93
C THR A 158 2.71 41.09 17.15
N ILE A 159 2.57 40.17 16.18
CA ILE A 159 3.50 39.03 16.08
C ILE A 159 4.79 39.60 15.47
N VAL A 160 5.75 39.90 16.34
CA VAL A 160 7.11 40.30 15.97
C VAL A 160 7.89 39.04 15.61
N ASP A 161 8.11 38.84 14.31
CA ASP A 161 9.21 38.00 13.82
C ASP A 161 10.55 38.68 14.13
N LYS A 162 11.39 38.04 14.94
CA LYS A 162 12.78 38.46 15.14
C LYS A 162 13.61 38.09 13.90
N LYS A 163 13.77 39.03 12.95
CA LYS A 163 15.07 39.41 12.33
C LYS A 163 14.88 40.41 11.15
N THR A 164 15.73 41.44 11.18
CA THR A 164 16.18 42.35 10.08
C THR A 164 15.38 43.63 9.76
N GLU A 165 15.87 44.73 10.36
CA GLU A 165 16.21 46.07 9.82
C GLU A 165 15.37 46.84 8.76
N ILE A 166 14.90 48.02 9.24
CA ILE A 166 14.83 49.40 8.68
C ILE A 166 13.94 49.72 7.45
N VAL A 167 12.94 50.60 7.65
CA VAL A 167 12.76 51.97 7.06
C VAL A 167 11.26 52.34 6.96
N ASP A 168 10.89 53.49 7.58
CA ASP A 168 9.81 54.48 7.32
C ASP A 168 8.39 54.03 6.91
N SER A 169 7.28 54.69 7.24
CA SER A 169 6.98 55.86 8.07
C SER A 169 5.45 56.05 8.12
N LYS A 170 4.98 56.68 9.21
CA LYS A 170 3.81 57.61 9.32
C LYS A 170 2.34 57.14 9.26
N GLN A 171 1.69 57.48 10.39
CA GLN A 171 0.42 58.21 10.59
C GLN A 171 -0.93 57.45 10.59
N GLU A 172 -1.43 57.26 11.82
CA GLU A 172 -2.66 57.86 12.38
C GLU A 172 -3.74 58.33 11.39
N GLN A 173 -4.97 57.81 11.48
CA GLN A 173 -6.02 58.34 12.38
C GLN A 173 -7.31 57.51 12.31
N ALA A 174 -7.91 57.33 13.49
CA ALA A 174 -9.11 56.55 13.73
C ALA A 174 -10.39 57.32 13.37
N THR A 175 -11.40 56.61 12.86
CA THR A 175 -12.81 56.97 13.02
C THR A 175 -13.60 55.74 13.46
N THR A 176 -14.23 55.90 14.61
CA THR A 176 -15.11 55.00 15.36
C THR A 176 -16.28 54.46 14.55
N GLY A 177 -16.35 53.14 14.41
CA GLY A 177 -17.53 52.38 14.03
C GLY A 177 -17.54 51.07 14.83
N VAL A 178 -18.69 50.74 15.43
CA VAL A 178 -18.93 49.54 16.24
C VAL A 178 -18.46 48.30 15.48
N LYS A 179 -17.33 47.70 15.88
CA LYS A 179 -16.85 46.43 15.33
C LYS A 179 -17.52 45.29 16.10
N VAL A 180 -18.42 44.57 15.44
CA VAL A 180 -18.64 43.15 15.75
C VAL A 180 -17.28 42.49 15.51
N THR A 181 -16.63 42.03 16.57
CA THR A 181 -15.33 41.36 16.52
C THR A 181 -15.52 39.95 15.93
N GLU A 182 -15.59 39.87 14.60
CA GLU A 182 -15.50 38.59 13.90
C GLU A 182 -14.04 38.14 13.89
N ASN A 183 -13.76 37.04 14.60
CA ASN A 183 -12.50 36.34 14.43
C ASN A 183 -12.54 35.57 13.11
N VAL A 184 -11.66 35.94 12.18
CA VAL A 184 -11.35 35.12 11.01
C VAL A 184 -10.31 34.10 11.45
N VAL A 185 -10.72 32.85 11.67
CA VAL A 185 -9.79 31.77 12.00
C VAL A 185 -9.58 30.92 10.75
N GLN A 186 -8.31 30.70 10.43
CA GLN A 186 -7.87 29.77 9.40
C GLN A 186 -8.33 28.36 9.80
N VAL A 187 -9.36 27.82 9.11
CA VAL A 187 -9.78 26.44 9.31
C VAL A 187 -8.61 25.55 8.92
N VAL A 188 -7.99 24.89 9.90
CA VAL A 188 -7.04 23.83 9.64
C VAL A 188 -7.85 22.69 9.02
N THR A 189 -7.87 22.64 7.69
CA THR A 189 -8.26 21.45 6.95
C THR A 189 -7.37 20.31 7.42
N GLU A 190 -7.95 19.13 7.68
CA GLU A 190 -7.12 17.97 7.97
C GLU A 190 -6.09 17.79 6.84
N THR A 191 -4.83 17.61 7.21
CA THR A 191 -3.81 17.33 6.22
C THR A 191 -4.11 15.98 5.56
N ARG A 192 -3.67 15.80 4.31
CA ARG A 192 -3.79 14.51 3.59
C ARG A 192 -3.34 13.32 4.45
N GLU A 193 -2.27 13.48 5.21
CA GLU A 193 -1.74 12.45 6.11
C GLU A 193 -2.67 12.16 7.30
N GLN A 194 -3.28 13.18 7.90
CA GLN A 194 -4.23 13.02 9.00
C GLN A 194 -5.49 12.29 8.52
N THR A 195 -6.00 12.68 7.35
CA THR A 195 -7.15 12.03 6.73
C THR A 195 -6.85 10.59 6.33
N GLN A 196 -5.65 10.31 5.78
CA GLN A 196 -5.21 8.95 5.48
C GLN A 196 -5.18 8.07 6.73
N LYS A 197 -4.57 8.55 7.82
CA LYS A 197 -4.48 7.80 9.09
C LYS A 197 -5.85 7.50 9.68
N ARG A 198 -6.75 8.49 9.69
CA ARG A 198 -8.12 8.31 10.18
C ARG A 198 -8.88 7.29 9.33
N PHE A 199 -8.87 7.45 8.01
CA PHE A 199 -9.55 6.54 7.09
C PHE A 199 -8.98 5.11 7.18
N HIS A 200 -7.66 4.98 7.36
CA HIS A 200 -7.00 3.71 7.61
C HIS A 200 -7.47 3.06 8.92
N LEU A 201 -7.59 3.82 10.01
CA LEU A 201 -8.07 3.30 11.29
C LEU A 201 -9.52 2.82 11.20
N GLU A 202 -10.41 3.61 10.60
CA GLU A 202 -11.82 3.24 10.38
C GLU A 202 -11.94 1.98 9.51
N THR A 203 -11.11 1.88 8.46
CA THR A 203 -11.04 0.70 7.60
C THR A 203 -10.54 -0.53 8.36
N THR A 204 -9.53 -0.37 9.22
CA THR A 204 -8.95 -1.48 9.99
C THR A 204 -10.00 -2.17 10.84
N VAL A 205 -10.93 -1.43 11.43
CA VAL A 205 -12.04 -2.00 12.20
C VAL A 205 -12.95 -2.88 11.32
N ILE A 206 -13.31 -2.39 10.13
CA ILE A 206 -14.14 -3.15 9.17
C ILE A 206 -13.41 -4.42 8.72
N VAL A 207 -12.11 -4.32 8.46
CA VAL A 207 -11.23 -5.43 8.08
C VAL A 207 -11.21 -6.50 9.17
N GLN A 208 -10.99 -6.14 10.42
CA GLN A 208 -10.92 -7.10 11.54
C GLN A 208 -12.27 -7.76 11.85
N GLU A 209 -13.37 -7.00 11.77
CA GLU A 209 -14.72 -7.57 11.92
C GLU A 209 -15.00 -8.58 10.80
N SER A 210 -14.67 -8.22 9.55
CA SER A 210 -14.88 -9.07 8.38
C SER A 210 -14.03 -10.34 8.42
N LYS A 211 -12.77 -10.22 8.82
CA LYS A 211 -11.84 -11.34 9.05
C LYS A 211 -12.42 -12.34 10.05
N THR A 212 -12.89 -11.84 11.19
CA THR A 212 -13.47 -12.67 12.25
C THR A 212 -14.73 -13.39 11.76
N LYS A 213 -15.63 -12.68 11.08
CA LYS A 213 -16.86 -13.26 10.51
C LYS A 213 -16.57 -14.37 9.50
N ILE A 214 -15.72 -14.11 8.50
CA ILE A 214 -15.41 -15.08 7.45
C ILE A 214 -14.67 -16.29 8.03
N THR A 215 -13.73 -16.07 8.95
CA THR A 215 -13.00 -17.17 9.62
C THR A 215 -13.96 -18.07 10.37
N ASN A 216 -14.83 -17.51 11.21
CA ASN A 216 -15.83 -18.26 11.97
C ASN A 216 -16.81 -19.00 11.05
N TRP A 217 -17.25 -18.34 9.97
CA TRP A 217 -18.12 -18.95 8.98
C TRP A 217 -17.47 -20.16 8.29
N LEU A 218 -16.20 -20.05 7.88
CA LEU A 218 -15.45 -21.16 7.28
C LEU A 218 -15.27 -22.35 8.25
N VAL A 219 -14.98 -22.07 9.53
CA VAL A 219 -14.88 -23.11 10.57
C VAL A 219 -16.23 -23.81 10.79
N LEU A 220 -17.32 -23.03 10.85
CA LEU A 220 -18.67 -23.58 10.99
C LEU A 220 -19.09 -24.38 9.75
N LEU A 221 -18.73 -23.93 8.55
CA LEU A 221 -18.99 -24.66 7.32
C LEU A 221 -18.30 -26.03 7.34
N LEU A 222 -17.01 -26.06 7.70
CA LEU A 222 -16.24 -27.30 7.86
C LEU A 222 -16.91 -28.23 8.89
N SER A 223 -17.18 -27.72 10.09
CA SER A 223 -17.82 -28.51 11.16
C SER A 223 -19.17 -29.11 10.74
N ASN A 224 -19.99 -28.32 10.04
CA ASN A 224 -21.28 -28.80 9.51
C ASN A 224 -21.09 -29.89 8.45
N ILE A 225 -20.17 -29.70 7.50
CA ILE A 225 -19.88 -30.70 6.46
C ILE A 225 -19.37 -31.98 7.11
N THR A 226 -18.39 -31.88 8.01
CA THR A 226 -17.83 -33.02 8.74
C THR A 226 -18.91 -33.76 9.54
N THR A 227 -19.83 -33.05 10.19
CA THR A 227 -20.96 -33.67 10.92
C THR A 227 -21.88 -34.45 9.97
N ILE A 228 -22.18 -33.92 8.78
CA ILE A 228 -23.00 -34.61 7.77
C ILE A 228 -22.26 -35.84 7.18
N ILE A 229 -20.94 -35.77 7.07
CA ILE A 229 -20.12 -36.92 6.65
C ILE A 229 -20.20 -38.03 7.71
N HIS A 230 -20.04 -37.68 9.00
CA HIS A 230 -20.05 -38.64 10.11
C HIS A 230 -21.44 -39.23 10.41
N SER A 231 -22.53 -38.55 10.02
CA SER A 231 -23.89 -39.08 10.20
C SER A 231 -24.19 -40.27 9.27
N ASN A 232 -23.38 -40.47 8.22
CA ASN A 232 -23.40 -41.62 7.30
C ASN A 232 -24.81 -41.97 6.78
N SER A 233 -25.54 -40.97 6.29
CA SER A 233 -26.87 -41.16 5.70
C SER A 233 -26.77 -41.47 4.20
N GLU A 234 -27.76 -42.18 3.64
CA GLU A 234 -27.84 -42.40 2.18
C GLU A 234 -27.93 -41.08 1.38
N THR A 235 -28.23 -39.96 2.04
CA THR A 235 -28.35 -38.62 1.45
C THR A 235 -27.16 -37.71 1.74
N THR A 236 -26.08 -38.18 2.38
CA THR A 236 -24.93 -37.36 2.81
C THR A 236 -24.45 -36.39 1.73
N ARG A 237 -24.21 -36.85 0.49
CA ARG A 237 -23.79 -35.98 -0.61
C ARG A 237 -24.79 -34.86 -0.92
N LYS A 238 -26.08 -35.20 -1.00
CA LYS A 238 -27.16 -34.26 -1.30
C LYS A 238 -27.32 -33.21 -0.20
N ASP A 239 -27.17 -33.64 1.05
CA ASP A 239 -27.28 -32.77 2.21
C ASP A 239 -26.09 -31.78 2.26
N ILE A 240 -24.88 -32.25 1.94
CA ILE A 240 -23.69 -31.39 1.81
C ILE A 240 -23.87 -30.38 0.67
N PHE A 241 -24.35 -30.80 -0.50
CA PHE A 241 -24.57 -29.88 -1.62
C PHE A 241 -25.61 -28.81 -1.30
N THR A 242 -26.69 -29.18 -0.62
CA THR A 242 -27.70 -28.22 -0.15
C THR A 242 -27.09 -27.21 0.85
N LYS A 243 -26.16 -27.66 1.69
CA LYS A 243 -25.42 -26.78 2.59
C LYS A 243 -24.46 -25.85 1.84
N LEU A 244 -23.79 -26.32 0.80
CA LEU A 244 -22.93 -25.51 -0.07
C LEU A 244 -23.74 -24.46 -0.86
N ASP A 245 -24.93 -24.80 -1.35
CA ASP A 245 -25.83 -23.82 -2.00
C ASP A 245 -26.27 -22.71 -1.03
N THR A 246 -26.38 -23.04 0.27
CA THR A 246 -26.69 -22.07 1.32
C THR A 246 -25.46 -21.23 1.64
N ALA A 247 -24.28 -21.84 1.69
CA ALA A 247 -23.00 -21.17 1.89
C ALA A 247 -22.74 -20.12 0.78
N GLU A 248 -23.02 -20.43 -0.49
CA GLU A 248 -22.90 -19.47 -1.59
C GLU A 248 -23.80 -18.23 -1.40
N ARG A 249 -25.04 -18.43 -0.92
CA ARG A 249 -25.95 -17.31 -0.60
C ARG A 249 -25.47 -16.49 0.60
N GLU A 250 -24.88 -17.13 1.61
CA GLU A 250 -24.29 -16.45 2.78
C GLU A 250 -23.10 -15.57 2.36
N VAL A 251 -22.26 -16.04 1.43
CA VAL A 251 -21.15 -15.25 0.85
C VAL A 251 -21.66 -13.95 0.22
N GLU A 252 -22.71 -14.02 -0.61
CA GLU A 252 -23.31 -12.82 -1.24
C GLU A 252 -23.75 -11.78 -0.20
N VAL A 253 -24.34 -12.23 0.91
CA VAL A 253 -24.78 -11.34 2.00
C VAL A 253 -23.57 -10.71 2.70
N PHE A 254 -22.56 -11.49 3.06
CA PHE A 254 -21.35 -10.96 3.73
C PHE A 254 -20.61 -9.95 2.87
N ILE A 255 -20.47 -10.23 1.57
CA ILE A 255 -19.79 -9.35 0.62
C ILE A 255 -20.56 -8.04 0.48
N LYS A 256 -21.89 -8.09 0.37
CA LYS A 256 -22.73 -6.90 0.33
C LYS A 256 -22.61 -6.06 1.61
N GLU A 257 -22.72 -6.69 2.78
CA GLU A 257 -22.57 -5.99 4.07
C GLU A 257 -21.20 -5.31 4.21
N MET A 258 -20.14 -5.98 3.76
CA MET A 258 -18.78 -5.44 3.78
C MET A 258 -18.67 -4.20 2.88
N LYS A 259 -19.16 -4.29 1.63
CA LYS A 259 -19.18 -3.16 0.69
C LYS A 259 -19.96 -1.97 1.24
N ASP A 260 -21.14 -2.21 1.81
CA ASP A 260 -22.01 -1.17 2.37
C ASP A 260 -21.34 -0.42 3.53
N LYS A 261 -20.58 -1.13 4.38
CA LYS A 261 -19.79 -0.51 5.46
C LYS A 261 -18.70 0.41 4.91
N PHE A 262 -17.93 -0.02 3.93
CA PHE A 262 -16.89 0.81 3.31
C PHE A 262 -17.46 2.05 2.62
N LEU A 263 -18.59 1.90 1.92
CA LEU A 263 -19.31 3.01 1.31
C LEU A 263 -19.86 4.00 2.36
N THR A 264 -20.29 3.51 3.52
CA THR A 264 -20.79 4.34 4.61
C THR A 264 -19.65 5.11 5.28
N THR A 265 -18.53 4.46 5.56
CA THR A 265 -17.32 5.10 6.08
C THR A 265 -16.87 6.24 5.18
N SER A 266 -16.81 6.02 3.86
CA SER A 266 -16.49 7.08 2.90
C SER A 266 -17.35 8.33 3.04
N LYS A 267 -18.66 8.17 3.24
CA LYS A 267 -19.61 9.28 3.36
C LYS A 267 -19.42 10.03 4.68
N THR A 268 -19.13 9.31 5.76
CA THR A 268 -18.88 9.88 7.08
C THR A 268 -17.55 10.63 7.12
N SER A 269 -16.47 10.05 6.58
CA SER A 269 -15.15 10.71 6.53
C SER A 269 -15.14 11.92 5.57
N ALA A 270 -15.94 11.89 4.49
CA ALA A 270 -16.11 12.99 3.55
C ALA A 270 -16.94 14.18 4.10
N ALA A 271 -17.66 14.00 5.21
CA ALA A 271 -18.45 15.06 5.85
C ALA A 271 -17.62 15.96 6.80
N SER A 272 -16.34 15.65 7.00
CA SER A 272 -15.40 16.47 7.77
C SER A 272 -14.62 17.45 6.88
N ASN A 273 -14.11 18.54 7.46
CA ASN A 273 -13.36 19.64 6.83
C ASN A 273 -12.11 19.17 6.05
N VAL A 274 -12.30 18.57 4.89
CA VAL A 274 -11.26 17.96 4.05
C VAL A 274 -11.29 18.62 2.67
N GLU A 275 -10.12 18.95 2.14
CA GLU A 275 -9.97 19.54 0.81
C GLU A 275 -10.55 18.62 -0.29
N SER A 276 -11.15 19.21 -1.33
CA SER A 276 -11.78 18.46 -2.45
C SER A 276 -10.82 17.46 -3.13
N SER A 277 -9.52 17.78 -3.19
CA SER A 277 -8.47 16.90 -3.70
C SER A 277 -8.34 15.63 -2.84
N THR A 278 -8.30 15.78 -1.52
CA THR A 278 -8.24 14.67 -0.54
C THR A 278 -9.54 13.87 -0.50
N GLN A 279 -10.70 14.51 -0.69
CA GLN A 279 -11.97 13.79 -0.86
C GLN A 279 -11.95 12.85 -2.07
N THR A 280 -11.35 13.28 -3.18
CA THR A 280 -11.17 12.43 -4.37
C THR A 280 -10.27 11.21 -4.08
N LEU A 281 -9.23 11.38 -3.25
CA LEU A 281 -8.37 10.28 -2.82
C LEU A 281 -9.12 9.27 -1.95
N ILE A 282 -10.04 9.71 -1.07
CA ILE A 282 -10.93 8.83 -0.31
C ILE A 282 -11.87 8.05 -1.26
N VAL A 283 -12.48 8.72 -2.24
CA VAL A 283 -13.35 8.02 -3.20
C VAL A 283 -12.57 6.97 -3.99
N ASN A 284 -11.35 7.30 -4.42
CA ASN A 284 -10.47 6.37 -5.11
C ASN A 284 -10.02 5.21 -4.22
N SER A 285 -9.71 5.46 -2.95
CA SER A 285 -9.32 4.41 -2.01
C SER A 285 -10.46 3.44 -1.77
N VAL A 286 -11.68 3.93 -1.59
CA VAL A 286 -12.88 3.11 -1.43
C VAL A 286 -13.12 2.28 -2.68
N LYS A 287 -13.01 2.86 -3.87
CA LYS A 287 -13.15 2.11 -5.13
C LYS A 287 -12.15 0.95 -5.21
N GLN A 288 -10.87 1.21 -4.93
CA GLN A 288 -9.84 0.16 -4.95
C GLN A 288 -10.08 -0.90 -3.86
N THR A 289 -10.57 -0.50 -2.67
CA THR A 289 -10.99 -1.43 -1.61
C THR A 289 -12.16 -2.31 -2.05
N LEU A 290 -13.17 -1.76 -2.75
CA LEU A 290 -14.29 -2.54 -3.25
C LEU A 290 -13.84 -3.62 -4.24
N ASP A 291 -12.86 -3.32 -5.09
CA ASP A 291 -12.29 -4.32 -5.99
C ASP A 291 -11.57 -5.46 -5.20
N CYS A 292 -10.98 -5.16 -4.04
CA CYS A 292 -10.43 -6.18 -3.13
C CYS A 292 -11.52 -7.12 -2.62
N ILE A 293 -12.67 -6.55 -2.27
CA ILE A 293 -13.81 -7.31 -1.77
C ILE A 293 -14.38 -8.20 -2.88
N ASP A 294 -14.40 -7.74 -4.13
CA ASP A 294 -14.78 -8.56 -5.28
C ASP A 294 -13.80 -9.73 -5.54
N SER A 295 -12.51 -9.52 -5.30
CA SER A 295 -11.52 -10.61 -5.32
C SER A 295 -11.75 -11.63 -4.21
N ILE A 296 -12.12 -11.18 -3.00
CA ILE A 296 -12.50 -12.06 -1.88
C ILE A 296 -13.75 -12.87 -2.24
N HIS A 297 -14.78 -12.25 -2.83
CA HIS A 297 -15.97 -12.94 -3.32
C HIS A 297 -15.60 -14.04 -4.32
N THR A 298 -14.84 -13.69 -5.35
CA THR A 298 -14.39 -14.63 -6.39
C THR A 298 -13.62 -15.80 -5.78
N THR A 299 -12.72 -15.52 -4.82
CA THR A 299 -11.97 -16.54 -4.10
C THR A 299 -12.90 -17.47 -3.33
N LEU A 300 -13.84 -16.94 -2.56
CA LEU A 300 -14.81 -17.74 -1.78
C LEU A 300 -15.64 -18.68 -2.67
N ILE A 301 -16.17 -18.17 -3.78
CA ILE A 301 -16.97 -18.97 -4.71
C ILE A 301 -16.15 -20.07 -5.37
N LEU A 302 -14.92 -19.76 -5.81
CA LEU A 302 -14.01 -20.77 -6.37
C LEU A 302 -13.71 -21.88 -5.35
N GLN A 303 -13.47 -21.54 -4.09
CA GLN A 303 -13.15 -22.52 -3.05
C GLN A 303 -14.37 -23.39 -2.69
N LEU A 304 -15.58 -22.82 -2.68
CA LEU A 304 -16.80 -23.62 -2.55
C LEU A 304 -16.94 -24.63 -3.71
N SER A 305 -16.56 -24.26 -4.94
CA SER A 305 -16.50 -25.20 -6.06
C SER A 305 -15.45 -26.29 -5.87
N VAL A 306 -14.28 -25.98 -5.29
CA VAL A 306 -13.26 -26.98 -4.96
C VAL A 306 -13.78 -27.94 -3.88
N ILE A 307 -14.48 -27.42 -2.86
CA ILE A 307 -15.15 -28.24 -1.84
C ILE A 307 -16.16 -29.20 -2.47
N ARG A 308 -16.99 -28.73 -3.41
CA ARG A 308 -17.93 -29.60 -4.16
C ARG A 308 -17.19 -30.75 -4.85
N GLU A 309 -16.04 -30.48 -5.45
CA GLU A 309 -15.24 -31.50 -6.13
C GLU A 309 -14.61 -32.52 -5.15
N VAL A 310 -14.18 -32.09 -3.96
CA VAL A 310 -13.74 -33.03 -2.91
C VAL A 310 -14.88 -33.99 -2.55
N ILE A 311 -16.08 -33.45 -2.37
CA ILE A 311 -17.27 -34.19 -1.94
C ILE A 311 -17.80 -35.13 -3.02
N ASN A 312 -17.50 -34.89 -4.31
CA ASN A 312 -17.81 -35.87 -5.35
C ASN A 312 -17.15 -37.24 -5.09
N ARG A 313 -16.02 -37.26 -4.33
CA ARG A 313 -15.21 -38.46 -4.08
C ARG A 313 -15.50 -39.19 -2.77
N ILE A 314 -16.26 -38.57 -1.86
CA ILE A 314 -17.51 -39.18 -1.38
C ILE A 314 -17.49 -40.69 -1.10
N GLU A 315 -17.93 -41.40 -2.13
CA GLU A 315 -18.23 -42.84 -2.14
C GLU A 315 -17.03 -43.72 -2.46
N VAL A 316 -15.89 -43.14 -2.85
CA VAL A 316 -14.72 -43.88 -3.38
C VAL A 316 -13.52 -43.78 -2.44
N GLU A 317 -13.45 -42.71 -1.63
CA GLU A 317 -12.35 -42.43 -0.72
C GLU A 317 -12.74 -42.56 0.75
N ASP A 318 -11.74 -42.74 1.61
CA ASP A 318 -11.93 -42.83 3.05
C ASP A 318 -12.31 -41.47 3.67
N ILE A 319 -13.15 -41.51 4.71
CA ILE A 319 -13.69 -40.31 5.37
C ILE A 319 -12.58 -39.44 5.96
N ASP A 320 -11.53 -40.05 6.51
CA ASP A 320 -10.41 -39.33 7.10
C ASP A 320 -9.64 -38.55 6.02
N THR A 321 -9.44 -39.17 4.84
CA THR A 321 -8.80 -38.52 3.69
C THR A 321 -9.63 -37.35 3.18
N ILE A 322 -10.94 -37.50 3.07
CA ILE A 322 -11.83 -36.42 2.65
C ILE A 322 -11.80 -35.28 3.67
N THR A 323 -11.80 -35.58 4.96
CA THR A 323 -11.75 -34.57 6.03
C THR A 323 -10.44 -33.78 6.00
N GLU A 324 -9.29 -34.45 5.85
CA GLU A 324 -7.98 -33.78 5.71
C GLU A 324 -7.94 -32.85 4.47
N ARG A 325 -8.51 -33.30 3.35
CA ARG A 325 -8.62 -32.49 2.12
C ARG A 325 -9.50 -31.26 2.32
N LEU A 326 -10.63 -31.39 3.02
CA LEU A 326 -11.52 -30.26 3.34
C LEU A 326 -10.84 -29.26 4.27
N GLU A 327 -10.15 -29.73 5.31
CA GLU A 327 -9.37 -28.88 6.22
C GLU A 327 -8.31 -28.07 5.48
N ALA A 328 -7.58 -28.71 4.57
CA ALA A 328 -6.56 -28.04 3.75
C ALA A 328 -7.16 -26.92 2.89
N VAL A 329 -8.29 -27.16 2.23
CA VAL A 329 -8.99 -26.16 1.39
C VAL A 329 -9.49 -24.98 2.25
N ILE A 330 -10.08 -25.26 3.41
CA ILE A 330 -10.59 -24.24 4.32
C ILE A 330 -9.47 -23.38 4.90
N ASN A 331 -8.39 -23.99 5.40
CA ASN A 331 -7.25 -23.27 5.98
C ASN A 331 -6.55 -22.38 4.95
N ARG A 332 -6.42 -22.86 3.70
CA ARG A 332 -5.90 -22.06 2.57
C ARG A 332 -6.80 -20.85 2.29
N THR A 333 -8.11 -21.09 2.21
CA THR A 333 -9.10 -20.04 1.95
C THR A 333 -9.03 -18.95 3.03
N GLN A 334 -8.95 -19.35 4.31
CA GLN A 334 -8.78 -18.42 5.43
C GLN A 334 -7.51 -17.59 5.30
N THR A 335 -6.36 -18.25 5.07
CA THR A 335 -5.06 -17.57 4.95
C THR A 335 -5.09 -16.52 3.85
N ARG A 336 -5.65 -16.87 2.69
CA ARG A 336 -5.70 -15.98 1.53
C ARG A 336 -6.65 -14.80 1.69
N ILE A 337 -7.84 -15.03 2.25
CA ILE A 337 -8.80 -13.96 2.51
C ILE A 337 -8.24 -13.01 3.56
N ASN A 338 -7.63 -13.54 4.62
CA ASN A 338 -7.01 -12.72 5.66
C ASN A 338 -5.89 -11.85 5.09
N HIS A 339 -5.04 -12.40 4.22
CA HIS A 339 -3.99 -11.62 3.54
C HIS A 339 -4.59 -10.51 2.65
N THR A 340 -5.63 -10.81 1.89
CA THR A 340 -6.30 -9.83 1.01
C THR A 340 -6.98 -8.72 1.83
N LEU A 341 -7.63 -9.09 2.93
CA LEU A 341 -8.29 -8.17 3.85
C LEU A 341 -7.28 -7.24 4.56
N GLU A 342 -6.15 -7.76 5.02
CA GLU A 342 -5.16 -6.96 5.76
C GLU A 342 -4.23 -6.20 4.81
N THR A 343 -3.45 -6.94 4.02
CA THR A 343 -2.42 -6.34 3.17
C THR A 343 -3.00 -5.73 1.90
N GLY A 344 -4.00 -6.39 1.29
CA GLY A 344 -4.59 -5.91 0.03
C GLY A 344 -5.36 -4.60 0.20
N ILE A 345 -6.17 -4.48 1.25
CA ILE A 345 -6.92 -3.25 1.53
C ILE A 345 -5.98 -2.13 2.01
N GLU A 346 -4.99 -2.42 2.86
CA GLU A 346 -3.97 -1.42 3.25
C GLU A 346 -3.21 -0.86 2.04
N LEU A 347 -2.83 -1.74 1.10
CA LEU A 347 -2.15 -1.35 -0.13
C LEU A 347 -3.06 -0.52 -1.04
N ALA A 348 -4.33 -0.90 -1.19
CA ALA A 348 -5.32 -0.14 -1.95
C ALA A 348 -5.50 1.27 -1.39
N ILE A 349 -5.58 1.41 -0.07
CA ILE A 349 -5.71 2.71 0.59
C ILE A 349 -4.44 3.53 0.38
N SER A 350 -3.28 2.97 0.72
CA SER A 350 -2.01 3.70 0.63
C SER A 350 -1.72 4.11 -0.82
N SER A 351 -1.95 3.22 -1.78
CA SER A 351 -1.77 3.51 -3.21
C SER A 351 -2.71 4.60 -3.70
N ALA A 352 -4.00 4.53 -3.36
CA ALA A 352 -4.95 5.57 -3.71
C ALA A 352 -4.55 6.92 -3.11
N PHE A 353 -4.11 6.94 -1.84
CA PHE A 353 -3.61 8.14 -1.20
C PHE A 353 -2.29 8.62 -1.76
N GLU A 354 -1.50 7.80 -2.44
CA GLU A 354 -0.32 8.20 -3.23
C GLU A 354 -0.69 8.72 -4.64
N GLY A 355 -1.96 8.64 -5.03
CA GLY A 355 -2.41 8.96 -6.39
C GLY A 355 -2.08 7.86 -7.40
N LYS A 356 -1.89 6.62 -6.94
CA LYS A 356 -1.71 5.42 -7.77
C LYS A 356 -3.04 4.70 -7.94
N VAL A 357 -3.19 3.98 -9.05
CA VAL A 357 -4.35 3.13 -9.34
C VAL A 357 -4.00 1.69 -9.08
N VAL A 358 -4.82 0.99 -8.29
CA VAL A 358 -4.77 -0.46 -8.23
C VAL A 358 -5.62 -1.04 -9.35
N THR A 359 -5.01 -1.89 -10.16
CA THR A 359 -5.65 -2.71 -11.19
C THR A 359 -5.57 -4.18 -10.79
N TRP A 360 -6.38 -5.04 -11.38
CA TRP A 360 -6.36 -6.47 -11.07
C TRP A 360 -5.92 -7.28 -12.28
N SER A 361 -4.99 -8.21 -12.06
CA SER A 361 -4.50 -9.12 -13.09
C SER A 361 -4.68 -10.57 -12.64
N GLU A 362 -5.06 -11.46 -13.54
CA GLU A 362 -5.18 -12.88 -13.23
C GLU A 362 -3.78 -13.49 -13.04
N THR A 363 -3.59 -14.29 -11.99
CA THR A 363 -2.36 -15.08 -11.81
C THR A 363 -2.15 -15.98 -13.01
N VAL A 364 -0.90 -16.16 -13.40
CA VAL A 364 -0.54 -17.04 -14.49
C VAL A 364 -0.26 -18.45 -13.99
N THR A 365 -0.44 -19.44 -14.86
CA THR A 365 -0.15 -20.83 -14.51
C THR A 365 1.36 -21.04 -14.41
N VAL A 366 1.81 -21.47 -13.24
CA VAL A 366 3.20 -21.88 -13.00
C VAL A 366 3.31 -23.39 -13.29
N PRO A 367 4.30 -23.85 -14.07
CA PRO A 367 4.48 -25.28 -14.37
C PRO A 367 4.71 -26.12 -13.10
N ALA A 368 4.15 -27.35 -13.06
CA ALA A 368 4.30 -28.25 -11.91
C ALA A 368 5.76 -28.54 -11.53
N SER A 369 6.65 -28.60 -12.53
CA SER A 369 8.07 -28.83 -12.33
C SER A 369 8.79 -27.66 -11.61
N PHE A 370 8.17 -26.49 -11.51
CA PHE A 370 8.69 -25.32 -10.78
C PHE A 370 8.91 -25.59 -9.28
N LYS A 371 8.34 -26.68 -8.72
CA LYS A 371 8.65 -27.18 -7.37
C LYS A 371 10.12 -27.49 -7.14
N ASN A 372 10.89 -27.72 -8.22
CA ASN A 372 12.33 -27.99 -8.16
C ASN A 372 13.17 -26.70 -8.08
N VAL A 373 12.58 -25.51 -8.26
CA VAL A 373 13.31 -24.24 -8.21
C VAL A 373 13.84 -23.99 -6.81
N ARG A 374 15.12 -23.62 -6.71
CA ARG A 374 15.81 -23.27 -5.46
C ARG A 374 16.29 -21.83 -5.44
N ALA A 375 16.56 -21.26 -6.61
CA ALA A 375 16.99 -19.88 -6.76
C ALA A 375 16.18 -19.14 -7.82
N VAL A 376 15.87 -17.88 -7.54
CA VAL A 376 15.19 -16.97 -8.47
C VAL A 376 16.13 -15.79 -8.72
N ALA A 377 16.67 -15.74 -9.92
CA ALA A 377 17.56 -14.69 -10.39
C ALA A 377 16.76 -13.60 -11.11
N TYR A 378 16.79 -12.40 -10.56
CA TYR A 378 16.14 -11.23 -11.15
C TYR A 378 17.17 -10.45 -11.94
N ASP A 379 16.88 -10.24 -13.22
CA ASP A 379 17.52 -9.17 -13.97
C ASP A 379 17.17 -7.81 -13.35
N LEU A 380 18.05 -6.82 -13.55
CA LEU A 380 17.88 -5.50 -13.01
C LEU A 380 17.31 -4.52 -14.03
N VAL A 381 17.96 -4.34 -15.18
CA VAL A 381 17.66 -3.21 -16.06
C VAL A 381 16.34 -3.43 -16.79
N GLY A 382 15.38 -2.52 -16.65
CA GLY A 382 14.05 -2.66 -17.24
C GLY A 382 13.18 -3.71 -16.54
N THR A 383 13.77 -4.70 -15.87
CA THR A 383 13.03 -5.73 -15.13
C THR A 383 12.61 -5.24 -13.74
N VAL A 384 13.58 -4.82 -12.93
CA VAL A 384 13.39 -4.33 -11.56
C VAL A 384 13.52 -2.80 -11.52
N VAL A 385 14.48 -2.27 -12.25
CA VAL A 385 14.87 -0.86 -12.27
C VAL A 385 14.06 -0.10 -13.32
N ASP A 386 13.44 1.00 -12.88
CA ASP A 386 12.80 2.01 -13.73
C ASP A 386 13.77 3.19 -13.91
N TYR A 387 14.49 3.18 -15.03
CA TYR A 387 15.42 4.26 -15.34
C TYR A 387 14.73 5.48 -15.98
N HIS A 388 13.55 5.33 -16.59
CA HIS A 388 12.86 6.42 -17.27
C HIS A 388 12.45 7.52 -16.29
N LYS A 389 11.82 7.16 -15.18
CA LYS A 389 11.24 8.13 -14.24
C LYS A 389 12.28 9.10 -13.66
N ASN A 390 13.41 8.58 -13.19
CA ASN A 390 14.48 9.41 -12.62
C ASN A 390 15.17 10.24 -13.72
N LEU A 391 15.54 9.61 -14.83
CA LEU A 391 16.20 10.31 -15.94
C LEU A 391 15.32 11.45 -16.47
N GLN A 392 14.00 11.28 -16.52
CA GLN A 392 13.08 12.34 -16.96
C GLN A 392 13.10 13.55 -16.01
N GLN A 393 13.20 13.33 -14.70
CA GLN A 393 13.29 14.40 -13.72
C GLN A 393 14.59 15.20 -13.89
N VAL A 394 15.72 14.51 -14.05
CA VAL A 394 17.02 15.13 -14.28
C VAL A 394 17.06 15.85 -15.63
N TRP A 395 16.50 15.24 -16.68
CA TRP A 395 16.36 15.87 -17.99
C TRP A 395 15.55 17.17 -17.92
N LYS A 396 14.37 17.15 -17.29
CA LYS A 396 13.53 18.34 -17.12
C LYS A 396 14.26 19.43 -16.33
N LYS A 397 15.01 19.06 -15.29
CA LYS A 397 15.81 20.00 -14.49
C LYS A 397 16.87 20.72 -15.35
N ILE A 398 17.51 20.02 -16.28
CA ILE A 398 18.56 20.56 -17.16
C ILE A 398 17.95 21.36 -18.32
N VAL A 399 16.89 20.86 -18.95
CA VAL A 399 16.32 21.42 -20.19
C VAL A 399 15.38 22.59 -19.95
N THR A 400 14.53 22.54 -18.92
CA THR A 400 13.51 23.58 -18.69
C THR A 400 14.12 24.99 -18.57
N PRO A 401 15.21 25.22 -17.82
CA PRO A 401 15.81 26.55 -17.70
C PRO A 401 16.40 27.11 -19.00
N LYS A 402 16.73 26.24 -19.97
CA LYS A 402 17.35 26.66 -21.24
C LYS A 402 16.35 27.28 -22.22
N HIS A 403 15.05 27.04 -22.04
CA HIS A 403 14.00 27.50 -22.96
C HIS A 403 14.27 27.14 -24.44
N ASP A 404 14.98 26.03 -24.68
CA ASP A 404 15.36 25.55 -26.00
C ASP A 404 14.21 24.73 -26.60
N VAL A 405 13.69 25.16 -27.76
CA VAL A 405 12.54 24.53 -28.41
C VAL A 405 12.86 23.11 -28.88
N VAL A 406 14.09 22.85 -29.36
CA VAL A 406 14.49 21.53 -29.84
C VAL A 406 14.59 20.55 -28.69
N LEU A 407 15.25 20.94 -27.59
CA LEU A 407 15.34 20.10 -26.40
C LEU A 407 13.98 19.87 -25.73
N SER A 408 13.10 20.88 -25.73
CA SER A 408 11.76 20.78 -25.12
C SER A 408 10.78 19.93 -25.91
N THR A 409 10.99 19.77 -27.22
CA THR A 409 10.15 18.96 -28.13
C THR A 409 10.73 17.58 -28.42
N LEU A 410 11.90 17.26 -27.86
CA LEU A 410 12.53 15.95 -27.99
C LEU A 410 11.66 14.87 -27.34
N GLU A 411 11.39 13.79 -28.09
CA GLU A 411 10.74 12.58 -27.57
C GLU A 411 11.68 11.86 -26.59
N PHE A 412 11.58 12.24 -25.32
CA PHE A 412 12.49 11.83 -24.26
C PHE A 412 12.58 10.30 -24.11
N ASN A 413 11.45 9.60 -24.23
CA ASN A 413 11.44 8.14 -24.08
C ASN A 413 12.19 7.43 -25.21
N ALA A 414 12.08 7.94 -26.45
CA ALA A 414 12.87 7.42 -27.57
C ALA A 414 14.36 7.72 -27.37
N PHE A 415 14.70 8.94 -26.95
CA PHE A 415 16.07 9.34 -26.68
C PHE A 415 16.76 8.46 -25.61
N VAL A 416 16.09 8.21 -24.48
CA VAL A 416 16.64 7.37 -23.41
C VAL A 416 16.76 5.90 -23.85
N SER A 417 15.79 5.41 -24.64
CA SER A 417 15.86 4.06 -25.20
C SER A 417 17.05 3.88 -26.14
N ASP A 418 17.29 4.86 -27.02
CA ASP A 418 18.46 4.89 -27.92
C ASP A 418 19.77 4.97 -27.12
N TRP A 419 19.81 5.78 -26.06
CA TRP A 419 20.96 5.88 -25.16
C TRP A 419 21.27 4.55 -24.47
N TYR A 420 20.27 3.90 -23.90
CA TYR A 420 20.44 2.60 -23.27
C TYR A 420 20.85 1.51 -24.29
N GLY A 421 20.31 1.56 -25.51
CA GLY A 421 20.71 0.69 -26.61
C GLY A 421 22.19 0.81 -26.94
N ALA A 422 22.67 2.05 -27.16
CA ALA A 422 24.09 2.31 -27.43
C ALA A 422 25.00 1.88 -26.26
N TYR A 423 24.59 2.14 -25.02
CA TYR A 423 25.32 1.67 -23.83
C TYR A 423 25.43 0.14 -23.80
N THR A 424 24.33 -0.57 -24.08
CA THR A 424 24.30 -2.04 -24.10
C THR A 424 25.21 -2.61 -25.19
N GLU A 425 25.28 -1.98 -26.37
CA GLU A 425 26.20 -2.36 -27.44
C GLU A 425 27.67 -2.19 -27.04
N ILE A 426 28.01 -1.07 -26.41
CA ILE A 426 29.36 -0.83 -25.87
C ILE A 426 29.71 -1.91 -24.83
N LYS A 427 28.79 -2.22 -23.90
CA LYS A 427 29.03 -3.27 -22.88
C LYS A 427 29.20 -4.65 -23.51
N ARG A 428 28.40 -5.00 -24.53
CA ARG A 428 28.54 -6.26 -25.28
C ARG A 428 29.89 -6.35 -25.99
N ALA A 429 30.33 -5.28 -26.65
CA ALA A 429 31.64 -5.23 -27.29
C ALA A 429 32.79 -5.34 -26.27
N ASN A 430 32.69 -4.65 -25.14
CA ASN A 430 33.68 -4.74 -24.06
C ASN A 430 33.77 -6.17 -23.49
N PHE A 431 32.62 -6.82 -23.27
CA PHE A 431 32.56 -8.21 -22.83
C PHE A 431 33.24 -9.15 -23.83
N ALA A 432 32.89 -9.07 -25.12
CA ALA A 432 33.48 -9.91 -26.17
C ALA A 432 35.00 -9.73 -26.30
N ASN A 433 35.49 -8.51 -26.04
CA ASN A 433 36.92 -8.18 -26.05
C ASN A 433 37.61 -8.41 -24.70
N LYS A 434 36.93 -9.01 -23.72
CA LYS A 434 37.45 -9.27 -22.36
C LYS A 434 37.99 -8.01 -21.67
N ARG A 435 37.36 -6.87 -21.96
CA ARG A 435 37.77 -5.56 -21.46
C ARG A 435 36.84 -5.12 -20.35
N PHE A 436 37.41 -4.83 -19.19
CA PHE A 436 36.67 -4.19 -18.11
C PHE A 436 36.61 -2.67 -18.35
N VAL A 437 35.40 -2.13 -18.45
CA VAL A 437 35.13 -0.69 -18.54
C VAL A 437 34.00 -0.36 -17.58
N ALA A 438 34.25 0.64 -16.73
CA ALA A 438 33.28 1.09 -15.74
C ALA A 438 32.05 1.71 -16.42
N ASP A 439 30.86 1.44 -15.87
CA ASP A 439 29.59 1.79 -16.53
C ASP A 439 29.45 3.28 -16.81
N HIS A 440 29.98 4.16 -15.95
CA HIS A 440 29.93 5.61 -16.17
C HIS A 440 30.69 6.06 -17.42
N VAL A 441 31.78 5.39 -17.79
CA VAL A 441 32.53 5.69 -19.01
C VAL A 441 31.73 5.27 -20.23
N SER A 442 31.17 4.06 -20.21
CA SER A 442 30.35 3.54 -21.31
C SER A 442 29.03 4.30 -21.47
N LEU A 443 28.41 4.72 -20.37
CA LEU A 443 27.21 5.56 -20.40
C LEU A 443 27.49 6.94 -20.97
N HIS A 444 28.63 7.55 -20.60
CA HIS A 444 29.04 8.84 -21.15
C HIS A 444 29.33 8.77 -22.64
N GLU A 445 30.12 7.77 -23.07
CA GLU A 445 30.40 7.51 -24.49
C GLU A 445 29.11 7.31 -25.29
N ALA A 446 28.18 6.51 -24.77
CA ALA A 446 26.87 6.32 -25.38
C ALA A 446 26.05 7.62 -25.43
N LEU A 447 26.06 8.41 -24.35
CA LEU A 447 25.30 9.66 -24.28
C LEU A 447 25.79 10.65 -25.32
N VAL A 448 27.11 10.86 -25.41
CA VAL A 448 27.72 11.77 -26.38
C VAL A 448 27.37 11.33 -27.80
N HIS A 449 27.44 10.03 -28.10
CA HIS A 449 27.07 9.50 -29.40
C HIS A 449 25.59 9.78 -29.75
N ILE A 450 24.67 9.53 -28.81
CA ILE A 450 23.24 9.77 -29.03
C ILE A 450 22.94 11.27 -29.11
N LEU A 451 23.53 12.11 -28.27
CA LEU A 451 23.35 13.56 -28.36
C LEU A 451 23.83 14.13 -29.71
N GLN A 452 24.90 13.57 -30.29
CA GLN A 452 25.35 13.93 -31.64
C GLN A 452 24.36 13.48 -32.71
N ARG A 453 23.84 12.24 -32.62
CA ARG A 453 22.82 11.70 -33.53
C ARG A 453 21.54 12.53 -33.53
N TYR A 454 21.16 13.08 -32.38
CA TYR A 454 20.00 13.96 -32.22
C TYR A 454 20.32 15.45 -32.48
N TYR A 455 21.55 15.79 -32.88
CA TYR A 455 22.00 17.17 -33.17
C TYR A 455 21.86 18.16 -31.99
N VAL A 456 21.91 17.66 -30.75
CA VAL A 456 21.72 18.45 -29.52
C VAL A 456 22.94 18.44 -28.58
N LYS A 457 24.05 17.79 -28.98
CA LYS A 457 25.25 17.69 -28.15
C LYS A 457 25.81 19.06 -27.72
N ASP A 458 25.78 20.06 -28.60
CA ASP A 458 26.31 21.39 -28.27
C ASP A 458 25.33 22.24 -27.42
N SER A 459 24.11 21.75 -27.19
CA SER A 459 23.13 22.38 -26.30
C SER A 459 23.33 22.00 -24.82
N LEU A 460 24.20 21.01 -24.54
CA LEU A 460 24.55 20.57 -23.19
C LEU A 460 26.03 20.83 -22.90
N THR A 461 26.30 21.28 -21.68
CA THR A 461 27.65 21.39 -21.13
C THR A 461 28.15 20.04 -20.63
N GLU A 462 29.47 19.90 -20.47
CA GLU A 462 30.08 18.68 -19.94
C GLU A 462 29.51 18.31 -18.55
N SER A 463 29.32 19.31 -17.67
CA SER A 463 28.73 19.09 -16.35
C SER A 463 27.29 18.58 -16.40
N GLU A 464 26.51 18.98 -17.41
CA GLU A 464 25.12 18.52 -17.58
C GLU A 464 25.09 17.09 -18.14
N ILE A 465 26.03 16.75 -19.04
CA ILE A 465 26.23 15.38 -19.54
C ILE A 465 26.65 14.45 -18.39
N GLU A 466 27.57 14.89 -17.53
CA GLU A 466 27.97 14.16 -16.33
C GLU A 466 26.81 13.98 -15.35
N GLU A 467 25.98 15.02 -15.12
CA GLU A 467 24.80 14.94 -14.26
C GLU A 467 23.78 13.90 -14.77
N LEU A 468 23.52 13.86 -16.08
CA LEU A 468 22.68 12.83 -16.70
C LEU A 468 23.29 11.43 -16.54
N CYS A 469 24.59 11.27 -16.76
CA CYS A 469 25.26 9.98 -16.58
C CYS A 469 25.21 9.51 -15.12
N GLN A 470 25.35 10.43 -14.17
CA GLN A 470 25.30 10.12 -12.74
C GLN A 470 23.90 9.66 -12.31
N ALA A 471 22.84 10.15 -12.94
CA ALA A 471 21.46 9.78 -12.64
C ALA A 471 21.20 8.26 -12.79
N TRP A 472 21.89 7.58 -13.71
CA TRP A 472 21.84 6.12 -13.84
C TRP A 472 22.27 5.35 -12.58
N ARG A 473 23.03 5.96 -11.66
CA ARG A 473 23.46 5.31 -10.41
C ARG A 473 22.39 5.32 -9.33
N SER A 474 21.38 6.19 -9.45
CA SER A 474 20.32 6.39 -8.45
C SER A 474 18.92 6.18 -9.02
N VAL A 475 18.81 5.51 -10.16
CA VAL A 475 17.51 5.12 -10.75
C VAL A 475 16.68 4.30 -9.76
N GLY A 476 15.38 4.56 -9.80
CA GLY A 476 14.40 3.90 -8.94
C GLY A 476 14.06 2.50 -9.42
N VAL A 477 13.12 1.86 -8.73
CA VAL A 477 12.53 0.58 -9.14
C VAL A 477 11.09 0.77 -9.59
N HIS A 478 10.59 -0.17 -10.40
CA HIS A 478 9.17 -0.23 -10.71
C HIS A 478 8.35 -0.44 -9.43
N ASP A 479 7.14 0.13 -9.40
CA ASP A 479 6.25 0.11 -8.22
C ASP A 479 5.92 -1.32 -7.74
N ASP A 480 5.89 -2.31 -8.63
CA ASP A 480 5.60 -3.72 -8.33
C ASP A 480 6.82 -4.51 -7.82
N ALA A 481 8.04 -4.04 -8.04
CA ALA A 481 9.25 -4.84 -7.88
C ALA A 481 9.49 -5.26 -6.42
N ALA A 482 9.41 -4.31 -5.49
CA ALA A 482 9.69 -4.58 -4.08
C ALA A 482 8.70 -5.60 -3.47
N ILE A 483 7.41 -5.49 -3.81
CA ILE A 483 6.37 -6.38 -3.32
C ILE A 483 6.55 -7.78 -3.92
N GLY A 484 6.75 -7.88 -5.24
CA GLY A 484 6.98 -9.15 -5.92
C GLY A 484 8.17 -9.93 -5.36
N ILE A 485 9.32 -9.26 -5.21
CA ILE A 485 10.55 -9.89 -4.69
C ILE A 485 10.39 -10.31 -3.22
N ARG A 486 9.81 -9.44 -2.37
CA ARG A 486 9.60 -9.76 -0.95
C ARG A 486 8.64 -10.93 -0.78
N ARG A 487 7.59 -11.02 -1.60
CA ARG A 487 6.64 -12.14 -1.56
C ARG A 487 7.34 -13.46 -1.81
N LEU A 488 8.19 -13.55 -2.84
CA LEU A 488 8.99 -14.76 -3.11
C LEU A 488 10.03 -15.05 -2.03
N LYS A 489 10.64 -14.01 -1.43
CA LYS A 489 11.61 -14.18 -0.35
C LYS A 489 11.00 -14.70 0.95
N ASN A 490 9.76 -14.31 1.25
CA ASN A 490 9.07 -14.61 2.51
C ASN A 490 8.21 -15.88 2.46
N GLN A 491 8.34 -16.69 1.41
CA GLN A 491 7.61 -17.95 1.26
C GLN A 491 7.97 -18.94 2.38
N SER A 492 6.96 -19.37 3.14
CA SER A 492 7.13 -20.36 4.21
C SER A 492 7.17 -21.80 3.68
N LEU A 493 6.48 -22.07 2.56
CA LEU A 493 6.37 -23.39 1.95
C LEU A 493 7.61 -23.79 1.15
N ALA A 494 8.34 -22.82 0.58
CA ALA A 494 9.57 -23.03 -0.17
C ALA A 494 10.54 -21.88 0.07
N LYS A 495 11.81 -22.19 0.39
CA LYS A 495 12.84 -21.16 0.61
C LYS A 495 13.61 -20.91 -0.68
N TYR A 496 13.30 -19.82 -1.36
CA TYR A 496 14.04 -19.39 -2.55
C TYR A 496 15.22 -18.49 -2.20
N ALA A 497 16.39 -18.79 -2.78
CA ALA A 497 17.46 -17.81 -2.87
C ALA A 497 17.09 -16.76 -3.94
N THR A 498 16.74 -15.55 -3.52
CA THR A 498 16.56 -14.41 -4.44
C THR A 498 17.90 -13.72 -4.71
N VAL A 499 18.34 -13.71 -5.96
CA VAL A 499 19.62 -13.11 -6.38
C VAL A 499 19.41 -12.09 -7.49
N ALA A 500 20.29 -11.10 -7.59
CA ALA A 500 20.31 -10.20 -8.74
C ALA A 500 21.32 -10.68 -9.78
N ILE A 501 20.95 -10.60 -11.05
CA ILE A 501 21.87 -10.82 -12.16
C ILE A 501 21.82 -9.65 -13.12
N SER A 502 22.90 -9.40 -13.86
CA SER A 502 22.88 -8.48 -14.98
C SER A 502 23.91 -8.89 -16.03
N ASP A 503 23.50 -8.91 -17.28
CA ASP A 503 24.40 -9.07 -18.42
C ASP A 503 25.05 -7.74 -18.86
N THR A 504 24.58 -6.62 -18.32
CA THR A 504 24.94 -5.28 -18.78
C THR A 504 25.57 -4.41 -17.68
N PHE A 505 25.03 -4.41 -16.45
CA PHE A 505 25.58 -3.62 -15.34
C PHE A 505 26.77 -4.30 -14.66
N SER A 506 27.75 -3.48 -14.27
CA SER A 506 28.86 -3.90 -13.42
C SER A 506 28.42 -4.17 -11.99
N THR A 507 29.23 -4.94 -11.27
CA THR A 507 29.00 -5.30 -9.86
C THR A 507 28.87 -4.06 -8.98
N GLN A 508 29.68 -3.03 -9.25
CA GLN A 508 29.62 -1.75 -8.52
C GLN A 508 28.27 -1.06 -8.69
N THR A 509 27.74 -1.00 -9.93
CA THR A 509 26.42 -0.42 -10.21
C THR A 509 25.32 -1.21 -9.51
N MET A 510 25.38 -2.54 -9.55
CA MET A 510 24.40 -3.40 -8.87
C MET A 510 24.37 -3.14 -7.34
N ILE A 511 25.54 -3.01 -6.71
CA ILE A 511 25.65 -2.68 -5.27
C ILE A 511 25.00 -1.32 -4.97
N ASN A 512 25.33 -0.29 -5.76
CA ASN A 512 24.76 1.05 -5.56
C ASN A 512 23.23 1.04 -5.72
N LEU A 513 22.71 0.33 -6.71
CA LEU A 513 21.27 0.20 -6.92
C LEU A 513 20.58 -0.50 -5.74
N ALA A 514 21.19 -1.56 -5.21
CA ALA A 514 20.67 -2.27 -4.05
C ALA A 514 20.63 -1.38 -2.80
N GLN A 515 21.68 -0.59 -2.56
CA GLN A 515 21.76 0.36 -1.45
C GLN A 515 20.73 1.49 -1.58
N ASN A 516 20.60 2.07 -2.77
CA ASN A 516 19.70 3.19 -3.02
C ASN A 516 18.22 2.80 -2.98
N ASN A 517 17.88 1.54 -3.28
CA ASN A 517 16.51 1.06 -3.38
C ASN A 517 16.13 0.03 -2.29
N CYS A 518 16.97 -0.16 -1.28
CA CYS A 518 16.75 -1.12 -0.19
C CYS A 518 16.43 -2.55 -0.68
N LEU A 519 17.13 -3.01 -1.72
CA LEU A 519 16.94 -4.34 -2.30
C LEU A 519 17.84 -5.36 -1.57
N CYS A 520 17.21 -6.25 -0.80
CA CYS A 520 17.92 -7.23 0.03
C CYS A 520 18.17 -8.54 -0.73
N TRP A 521 19.11 -8.54 -1.66
CA TRP A 521 19.55 -9.73 -2.39
C TRP A 521 20.38 -10.70 -1.53
N HIS A 522 20.28 -12.00 -1.79
CA HIS A 522 21.17 -12.99 -1.15
C HIS A 522 22.54 -13.03 -1.83
N ALA A 523 22.60 -12.78 -3.15
CA ALA A 523 23.81 -12.66 -3.94
C ALA A 523 23.56 -11.78 -5.17
N GLN A 524 24.63 -11.30 -5.81
CA GLN A 524 24.58 -10.47 -7.02
C GLN A 524 25.67 -10.93 -8.00
N PHE A 525 25.30 -11.19 -9.26
CA PHE A 525 26.23 -11.67 -10.29
C PHE A 525 26.16 -10.81 -11.56
N SER A 526 27.26 -10.15 -11.89
CA SER A 526 27.40 -9.42 -13.16
C SER A 526 28.09 -10.31 -14.18
N ALA A 527 27.72 -10.21 -15.45
CA ALA A 527 28.40 -10.91 -16.54
C ALA A 527 29.91 -10.65 -16.55
N GLU A 528 30.36 -9.45 -16.16
CA GLU A 528 31.78 -9.09 -16.17
C GLU A 528 32.66 -10.05 -15.32
N MET A 529 32.07 -10.67 -14.29
CA MET A 529 32.73 -11.67 -13.45
C MET A 529 33.22 -12.89 -14.25
N PHE A 530 32.58 -13.16 -15.39
CA PHE A 530 32.82 -14.32 -16.25
C PHE A 530 33.54 -13.98 -17.56
N ALA A 531 33.81 -12.70 -17.84
CA ALA A 531 34.31 -12.25 -19.15
C ALA A 531 35.64 -12.91 -19.58
N HIS A 532 36.54 -13.20 -18.63
CA HIS A 532 37.86 -13.75 -18.95
C HIS A 532 37.79 -15.20 -19.44
N THR A 533 36.86 -15.98 -18.89
CA THR A 533 36.67 -17.42 -19.17
C THR A 533 35.55 -17.69 -20.17
N ALA A 534 34.72 -16.69 -20.47
CA ALA A 534 33.62 -16.79 -21.41
C ALA A 534 34.11 -17.05 -22.85
N SER A 535 33.39 -17.95 -23.52
CA SER A 535 33.40 -18.15 -24.98
C SER A 535 32.02 -17.89 -25.59
N GLU A 536 31.05 -17.55 -24.74
CA GLU A 536 29.62 -17.41 -25.00
C GLU A 536 29.23 -15.92 -24.88
N SER A 537 27.96 -15.60 -25.12
CA SER A 537 27.44 -14.24 -24.91
C SER A 537 27.48 -13.83 -23.41
N ALA A 538 27.37 -12.52 -23.13
CA ALA A 538 27.30 -12.03 -21.75
C ALA A 538 26.09 -12.62 -20.98
N SER A 539 24.94 -12.71 -21.65
CA SER A 539 23.70 -13.27 -21.11
C SER A 539 23.83 -14.77 -20.81
N GLU A 540 24.42 -15.56 -21.71
CA GLU A 540 24.71 -16.98 -21.45
C GLU A 540 25.70 -17.16 -20.30
N SER A 541 26.78 -16.36 -20.30
CA SER A 541 27.83 -16.44 -19.30
C SER A 541 27.33 -16.14 -17.90
N VAL A 542 26.46 -15.13 -17.72
CA VAL A 542 25.91 -14.80 -16.40
C VAL A 542 24.92 -15.86 -15.91
N VAL A 543 24.10 -16.44 -16.78
CA VAL A 543 23.17 -17.52 -16.40
C VAL A 543 23.96 -18.76 -15.97
N LYS A 544 24.89 -19.22 -16.81
CA LYS A 544 25.75 -20.38 -16.53
C LYS A 544 26.59 -20.18 -15.28
N GLY A 545 27.19 -19.00 -15.15
CA GLY A 545 27.96 -18.62 -13.98
C GLY A 545 27.12 -18.57 -12.69
N THR A 546 25.87 -18.15 -12.78
CA THR A 546 24.93 -18.15 -11.64
C THR A 546 24.62 -19.57 -11.17
N ILE A 547 24.34 -20.51 -12.09
CA ILE A 547 24.14 -21.93 -11.76
C ILE A 547 25.35 -22.47 -11.00
N GLN A 548 26.56 -22.20 -11.52
CA GLN A 548 27.82 -22.67 -10.95
C GLN A 548 28.08 -22.07 -9.56
N LEU A 549 27.98 -20.75 -9.41
CA LEU A 549 28.30 -20.05 -8.15
C LEU A 549 27.30 -20.36 -7.03
N LEU A 550 26.04 -20.65 -7.37
CA LEU A 550 25.04 -21.10 -6.42
C LEU A 550 25.10 -22.60 -6.11
N GLY A 551 25.95 -23.35 -6.79
CA GLY A 551 26.10 -24.79 -6.59
C GLY A 551 24.84 -25.58 -6.91
N LEU A 552 24.10 -25.15 -7.95
CA LEU A 552 22.88 -25.85 -8.38
C LEU A 552 23.26 -27.10 -9.18
N GLU A 553 22.65 -28.24 -8.83
CA GLU A 553 22.97 -29.52 -9.46
C GLU A 553 22.34 -29.65 -10.86
N ARG A 554 21.17 -29.01 -11.04
CA ARG A 554 20.41 -29.02 -12.30
C ARG A 554 20.05 -27.58 -12.67
N ALA A 555 20.06 -27.27 -13.96
CA ALA A 555 19.74 -25.93 -14.45
C ALA A 555 18.30 -25.50 -14.14
N GLU A 556 17.36 -26.45 -14.10
CA GLU A 556 15.96 -26.22 -13.70
C GLU A 556 15.79 -25.77 -12.24
N GLU A 557 16.83 -25.86 -11.41
CA GLU A 557 16.79 -25.30 -10.04
C GLU A 557 16.92 -23.77 -10.03
N LEU A 558 17.22 -23.16 -11.19
CA LEU A 558 17.26 -21.71 -11.39
C LEU A 558 16.07 -21.23 -12.22
N ALA A 559 15.36 -20.23 -11.71
CA ALA A 559 14.44 -19.43 -12.49
C ALA A 559 15.05 -18.04 -12.77
N VAL A 560 15.09 -17.64 -14.04
CA VAL A 560 15.56 -16.33 -14.48
C VAL A 560 14.37 -15.46 -14.85
N VAL A 561 14.23 -14.32 -14.17
CA VAL A 561 13.13 -13.36 -14.33
C VAL A 561 13.66 -12.11 -15.00
N SER A 562 13.19 -11.80 -16.21
CA SER A 562 13.71 -10.68 -16.99
C SER A 562 12.72 -10.13 -18.02
N ALA A 563 12.79 -8.83 -18.29
CA ALA A 563 12.19 -8.15 -19.42
C ALA A 563 13.12 -8.16 -20.66
N ASN A 564 14.40 -8.53 -20.50
CA ASN A 564 15.38 -8.67 -21.58
C ASN A 564 15.23 -10.03 -22.29
N ALA A 565 14.77 -9.97 -23.53
CA ALA A 565 14.61 -11.11 -24.43
C ALA A 565 15.87 -11.99 -24.56
N GLN A 566 17.06 -11.40 -24.57
CA GLN A 566 18.33 -12.14 -24.71
C GLN A 566 18.62 -12.97 -23.46
N LEU A 567 18.34 -12.43 -22.28
CA LEU A 567 18.55 -13.14 -21.02
C LEU A 567 17.52 -14.25 -20.80
N VAL A 568 16.27 -14.02 -21.20
CA VAL A 568 15.20 -15.06 -21.21
C VAL A 568 15.58 -16.19 -22.17
N ALA A 569 16.07 -15.87 -23.37
CA ALA A 569 16.53 -16.86 -24.34
C ALA A 569 17.74 -17.65 -23.81
N ALA A 570 18.72 -16.98 -23.20
CA ALA A 570 19.88 -17.63 -22.59
C ALA A 570 19.46 -18.58 -21.46
N ALA A 571 18.51 -18.18 -20.61
CA ALA A 571 17.96 -19.05 -19.57
C ALA A 571 17.34 -20.33 -20.15
N LYS A 572 16.51 -20.22 -21.20
CA LYS A 572 15.94 -21.39 -21.87
C LYS A 572 17.01 -22.30 -22.48
N GLN A 573 18.02 -21.72 -23.14
CA GLN A 573 19.09 -22.49 -23.77
C GLN A 573 19.92 -23.28 -22.74
N GLN A 574 20.12 -22.72 -21.55
CA GLN A 574 20.83 -23.39 -20.45
C GLN A 574 19.96 -24.38 -19.68
N GLY A 575 18.66 -24.52 -19.99
CA GLY A 575 17.73 -25.43 -19.31
C GLY A 575 17.15 -24.88 -18.00
N CYS A 576 17.26 -23.58 -17.75
CA CYS A 576 16.62 -22.91 -16.63
C CYS A 576 15.14 -22.64 -16.91
N TYR A 577 14.37 -22.33 -15.85
CA TYR A 577 13.07 -21.69 -16.03
C TYR A 577 13.28 -20.25 -16.50
N ALA A 578 12.60 -19.87 -17.57
CA ALA A 578 12.65 -18.51 -18.08
C ALA A 578 11.31 -17.80 -17.88
N VAL A 579 11.33 -16.71 -17.14
CA VAL A 579 10.17 -15.88 -16.81
C VAL A 579 10.31 -14.54 -17.51
N LEU A 580 9.43 -14.27 -18.47
CA LEU A 580 9.37 -13.01 -19.20
C LEU A 580 8.45 -12.03 -18.45
N VAL A 581 8.99 -10.86 -18.10
CA VAL A 581 8.21 -9.74 -17.53
C VAL A 581 7.94 -8.72 -18.63
N GLU A 582 6.67 -8.51 -18.98
CA GLU A 582 6.27 -7.49 -19.94
C GLU A 582 6.31 -6.10 -19.29
N ARG A 583 7.11 -5.22 -19.88
CA ARG A 583 7.21 -3.80 -19.50
C ARG A 583 6.81 -2.97 -20.70
N GLU A 584 5.82 -2.09 -20.52
CA GLU A 584 5.20 -1.30 -21.60
C GLU A 584 6.24 -0.44 -22.35
N GLU A 585 7.28 0.02 -21.65
CA GLU A 585 8.29 0.97 -22.16
C GLU A 585 9.33 0.37 -23.13
N HIS A 586 9.46 -0.95 -23.24
CA HIS A 586 10.43 -1.59 -24.15
C HIS A 586 9.85 -1.98 -25.52
N THR A 587 8.64 -1.50 -25.85
CA THR A 587 7.95 -1.85 -27.09
C THR A 587 8.13 -0.80 -28.20
N HIS A 588 9.36 -0.61 -28.69
CA HIS A 588 9.53 -0.11 -30.05
C HIS A 588 9.17 -1.23 -31.05
N ALA A 589 8.29 -0.90 -31.98
CA ALA A 589 7.41 -1.80 -32.73
C ALA A 589 8.08 -2.71 -33.78
N GLU A 590 9.40 -2.89 -33.80
CA GLU A 590 10.05 -3.55 -34.95
C GLU A 590 10.62 -4.95 -34.71
N HIS A 591 10.70 -5.45 -33.48
CA HIS A 591 11.11 -6.85 -33.24
C HIS A 591 10.40 -7.49 -32.04
N LYS A 592 9.06 -7.63 -32.09
CA LYS A 592 8.35 -8.61 -31.23
C LYS A 592 8.63 -10.03 -31.75
N GLN A 593 9.89 -10.44 -31.70
CA GLN A 593 10.22 -11.84 -31.88
C GLN A 593 9.67 -12.59 -30.67
N SER A 594 8.81 -13.59 -30.91
CA SER A 594 8.25 -14.40 -29.83
C SER A 594 9.41 -15.13 -29.14
N VAL A 595 9.77 -14.67 -27.94
CA VAL A 595 10.79 -15.32 -27.11
C VAL A 595 10.13 -16.49 -26.41
N GLN A 596 10.71 -17.68 -26.54
CA GLN A 596 10.27 -18.84 -25.80
C GLN A 596 10.51 -18.60 -24.30
N CYS A 597 9.46 -18.72 -23.49
CA CYS A 597 9.51 -18.61 -22.03
C CYS A 597 8.56 -19.63 -21.41
N ASP A 598 8.79 -19.96 -20.13
CA ASP A 598 7.94 -20.89 -19.38
C ASP A 598 6.78 -20.16 -18.70
N ILE A 599 7.06 -18.93 -18.25
CA ILE A 599 6.09 -18.07 -17.56
C ILE A 599 6.20 -16.69 -18.17
N LYS A 600 5.05 -16.07 -18.43
CA LYS A 600 4.95 -14.72 -18.94
C LYS A 600 4.02 -13.93 -18.04
N VAL A 601 4.49 -12.81 -17.50
CA VAL A 601 3.73 -11.94 -16.59
C VAL A 601 3.88 -10.49 -17.03
N ASP A 602 2.98 -9.63 -16.57
CA ASP A 602 3.01 -8.18 -16.82
C ASP A 602 3.55 -7.36 -15.61
N GLY A 603 4.08 -8.05 -14.60
CA GLY A 603 4.61 -7.47 -13.36
C GLY A 603 5.22 -8.51 -12.42
N LEU A 604 6.15 -8.08 -11.57
CA LEU A 604 6.83 -8.91 -10.57
C LEU A 604 5.91 -9.27 -9.40
N ASP A 605 4.95 -8.42 -9.08
CA ASP A 605 3.86 -8.67 -8.13
C ASP A 605 2.96 -9.84 -8.58
N VAL A 606 2.59 -9.86 -9.87
CA VAL A 606 1.81 -10.95 -10.49
C VAL A 606 2.62 -12.25 -10.48
N PHE A 607 3.91 -12.20 -10.79
CA PHE A 607 4.78 -13.37 -10.68
C PHE A 607 4.84 -13.90 -9.25
N GLY A 608 5.09 -13.03 -8.27
CA GLY A 608 5.12 -13.41 -6.86
C GLY A 608 3.84 -14.06 -6.37
N GLU A 609 2.69 -13.53 -6.77
CA GLU A 609 1.39 -14.10 -6.42
C GLU A 609 1.09 -15.41 -7.16
N SER A 610 1.56 -15.55 -8.40
CA SER A 610 1.42 -16.78 -9.19
C SER A 610 2.25 -17.92 -8.59
N VAL A 611 3.44 -17.63 -8.05
CA VAL A 611 4.25 -18.62 -7.33
C VAL A 611 3.62 -18.97 -5.98
N GLN A 612 3.06 -18.01 -5.25
CA GLN A 612 2.32 -18.25 -4.00
C GLN A 612 1.10 -19.17 -4.24
N SER A 613 0.14 -18.70 -5.06
CA SER A 613 -0.49 -19.47 -6.14
C SER A 613 -0.29 -20.99 -6.16
N PHE A 614 0.82 -21.29 -6.82
CA PHE A 614 1.35 -22.60 -7.10
C PHE A 614 1.79 -23.36 -5.86
N LEU A 615 2.54 -22.75 -4.93
CA LEU A 615 3.02 -23.42 -3.73
C LEU A 615 1.89 -23.87 -2.81
N GLU A 616 0.85 -23.04 -2.68
CA GLU A 616 -0.36 -23.43 -1.97
C GLU A 616 -1.05 -24.64 -2.63
N HIS A 617 -1.01 -24.74 -3.97
CA HIS A 617 -1.54 -25.90 -4.69
C HIS A 617 -0.66 -27.14 -4.59
N GLU A 618 0.66 -27.01 -4.69
CA GLU A 618 1.61 -28.10 -4.46
C GLU A 618 1.51 -28.67 -3.04
N SER A 619 1.19 -27.83 -2.05
CA SER A 619 0.89 -28.33 -0.70
C SER A 619 -0.35 -29.23 -0.68
N MET A 620 -1.35 -28.94 -1.52
CA MET A 620 -2.53 -29.80 -1.69
C MET A 620 -2.20 -31.08 -2.46
N THR A 621 -1.35 -31.04 -3.48
CA THR A 621 -0.93 -32.28 -4.22
C THR A 621 -0.06 -33.23 -3.39
N LYS A 622 0.31 -32.86 -2.16
CA LYS A 622 0.87 -33.82 -1.18
C LYS A 622 -0.21 -34.56 -0.42
N VAL A 623 -1.35 -33.91 -0.15
CA VAL A 623 -2.53 -34.49 0.52
C VAL A 623 -3.41 -35.25 -0.48
N TRP A 624 -3.41 -34.80 -1.74
CA TRP A 624 -4.10 -35.41 -2.87
C TRP A 624 -3.05 -36.07 -3.76
N ASN A 625 -3.17 -37.34 -4.13
CA ASN A 625 -2.26 -37.90 -5.14
C ASN A 625 -2.21 -36.99 -6.40
N GLU A 626 -1.05 -36.85 -7.07
CA GLU A 626 -0.88 -35.88 -8.19
C GLU A 626 -1.95 -35.99 -9.29
N LYS A 627 -2.51 -37.19 -9.54
CA LYS A 627 -3.59 -37.45 -10.52
C LYS A 627 -4.98 -36.99 -10.07
N GLU A 628 -5.13 -36.76 -8.78
CA GLU A 628 -6.40 -36.56 -8.09
C GLU A 628 -6.58 -35.09 -7.69
N ALA A 629 -5.53 -34.29 -7.59
CA ALA A 629 -5.64 -32.90 -7.15
C ALA A 629 -6.40 -32.03 -8.17
N PRO A 630 -7.41 -31.24 -7.74
CA PRO A 630 -8.08 -30.26 -8.61
C PRO A 630 -7.08 -29.19 -9.02
N ALA A 631 -7.21 -28.60 -10.21
CA ALA A 631 -6.28 -27.58 -10.71
C ALA A 631 -6.15 -26.39 -9.73
N ALA A 632 -4.97 -25.79 -9.66
CA ALA A 632 -4.75 -24.58 -8.87
C ALA A 632 -5.77 -23.50 -9.32
N PRO A 633 -6.58 -22.95 -8.40
CA PRO A 633 -7.51 -21.90 -8.77
C PRO A 633 -6.71 -20.69 -9.23
N ARG A 634 -7.13 -20.10 -10.36
CA ARG A 634 -6.61 -18.82 -10.83
C ARG A 634 -7.16 -17.73 -9.92
N VAL A 635 -6.29 -16.84 -9.46
CA VAL A 635 -6.67 -15.79 -8.51
C VAL A 635 -6.27 -14.43 -9.05
N TRP A 636 -6.98 -13.40 -8.61
CA TRP A 636 -6.73 -12.03 -9.00
C TRP A 636 -5.69 -11.38 -8.09
N VAL A 637 -4.72 -10.71 -8.70
CA VAL A 637 -3.60 -10.03 -8.05
C VAL A 637 -3.78 -8.53 -8.18
N GLN A 638 -3.54 -7.79 -7.11
CA GLN A 638 -3.44 -6.34 -7.16
C GLN A 638 -2.16 -5.91 -7.85
N LYS A 639 -2.32 -4.98 -8.79
CA LYS A 639 -1.24 -4.31 -9.52
C LYS A 639 -1.32 -2.82 -9.29
N VAL A 640 -0.28 -2.26 -8.69
CA VAL A 640 -0.18 -0.82 -8.45
C VAL A 640 0.40 -0.16 -9.70
N LYS A 641 -0.37 0.73 -10.35
CA LYS A 641 0.09 1.57 -11.47
C LYS A 641 0.16 3.03 -11.04
N GLY A 642 1.27 3.70 -11.31
CA GLY A 642 1.38 5.16 -11.16
C GLY A 642 0.53 5.93 -12.19
N PHE A 643 -0.06 7.05 -11.79
CA PHE A 643 -0.66 8.00 -12.74
C PHE A 643 0.48 8.72 -13.49
N PHE A 644 0.63 8.45 -14.78
CA PHE A 644 1.34 9.33 -15.69
C PHE A 644 0.33 10.29 -16.32
N LYS A 645 0.29 11.53 -15.82
CA LYS A 645 -0.16 12.63 -16.69
C LYS A 645 0.97 12.84 -17.69
N GLN A 646 0.72 12.46 -18.95
CA GLN A 646 1.53 12.87 -20.10
C GLN A 646 1.68 14.39 -20.12
#